data_AF-A0A7C3MID4-F1
#
_entry.id   AF-A0A7C3MID4-F1
#
_cell.length_a   1.000
_cell.length_b   1.000
_cell.length_c   1.000
_cell.angle_alpha   90.00
_cell.angle_beta   90.00
_cell.angle_gamma   90.00
#
_symmetry.space_group_name_H-M   'P 1'
#
loop_
_entity.id
_entity.type
_entity.pdbx_description
1 polymer ?
#
loop_
_entity_poly.entity_id
_entity_poly.type
_entity_poly.pdbx_seq_one_letter_code
_entity_poly.pdbx_strand_id
1 'polypeptide(L)'
;MELGGRKLSIEVGSVAKQANGSALVRYGDTVMLVTATSKEEPNEEADFLPLIVDYRENTYAAGKIPGGFFKREGKPSEREILVSRLIDRPIRPLFKPGYNYETQIVALLLSADLENEPDTLGIIGASTALLVSEIPFDTPVAAVKVGIVNGEFKLNPTIDELKSSPLNLVVAGTEEGVVMIEAGAVEIDEKIMVDGIKFAHPYIKKIIELEKELYTRVNPSKRSFTPLTFDEEKLAELRNRIGDELLSAIRTPQKKEREKLTNAILQGLLAEIPEEEKEKRREVERYFHELKKRIFREDVLINKRRPDGRGFKDIRPISIKVGHLPRTHGSSLFTRGETQALVTATLGTFEDVQRLDILEDENAVKRFMVHYNFPPFCVGEVSFLRAPGRREIGHGALAERALVPAIPDEDVFPYTIRIVSDILESNGSSSMATVCGATLALMDAGVPLKMIVAGIAMGLVIENGNWVTLTDIAGLEDHYGDMDFKVAGTRNGITALQMDIKVKNVTFDIIESALMQAKEARLQVLDKMLEAIPEPRKEISPYAPRIGIIEINPDKIKDLIGPAGKTIKGIIEKTGVKINVENNGKVTVAAPDPNSLDEAMRLIREIIMVEEVEVGKIYKGKVKRIEDYGAFLEIRPNVIGLLHISEMANYRIRNVRDIVKEGQELEVKVIDIDEFGRIKLSRKALQPSPPSKPQRTYNKSGQEKKRRTYSPFSKL
;
A
#
# COMPACT_ATOMS: atom_id res chain seq x y z
N MET A 1 -1.58 25.84 -21.59
CA MET A 1 -3.04 25.82 -21.34
C MET A 1 -3.31 25.80 -19.84
N GLU A 2 -4.48 26.25 -19.39
CA GLU A 2 -4.94 26.01 -18.01
C GLU A 2 -5.60 24.62 -17.91
N LEU A 3 -5.23 23.85 -16.89
CA LEU A 3 -5.72 22.50 -16.64
C LEU A 3 -5.82 22.28 -15.11
N GLY A 4 -6.99 21.91 -14.59
CA GLY A 4 -7.13 21.64 -13.15
C GLY A 4 -6.77 22.82 -12.23
N GLY A 5 -6.90 24.06 -12.72
CA GLY A 5 -6.54 25.28 -11.99
C GLY A 5 -5.04 25.61 -11.98
N ARG A 6 -4.22 24.90 -12.77
CA ARG A 6 -2.78 25.12 -12.90
C ARG A 6 -2.41 25.20 -14.38
N LYS A 7 -1.32 25.90 -14.68
CA LYS A 7 -0.79 26.01 -16.03
C LYS A 7 -0.03 24.74 -16.42
N LEU A 8 -0.46 24.10 -17.50
CA LEU A 8 0.29 23.08 -18.24
C LEU A 8 0.99 23.72 -19.45
N SER A 9 2.28 23.51 -19.60
CA SER A 9 3.06 23.91 -20.77
C SER A 9 3.98 22.80 -21.23
N ILE A 10 4.17 22.69 -22.55
CA ILE A 10 5.07 21.74 -23.17
C ILE A 10 6.00 22.54 -24.08
N GLU A 11 7.30 22.37 -23.90
CA GLU A 11 8.35 23.01 -24.69
C GLU A 11 9.17 21.95 -25.42
N VAL A 12 9.45 22.18 -26.70
CA VAL A 12 10.22 21.27 -27.57
C VAL A 12 11.35 22.05 -28.26
N GLY A 13 12.44 21.37 -28.60
CA GLY A 13 13.56 21.94 -29.37
C GLY A 13 14.56 22.80 -28.58
N SER A 14 14.35 23.04 -27.28
CA SER A 14 15.28 23.78 -26.43
C SER A 14 16.35 22.89 -25.77
N VAL A 15 15.95 21.70 -25.31
CA VAL A 15 16.79 20.79 -24.52
C VAL A 15 16.87 19.39 -25.15
N ALA A 16 17.95 18.65 -24.85
CA ALA A 16 18.18 17.28 -25.31
C ALA A 16 18.09 17.08 -26.84
N LYS A 17 18.61 18.05 -27.62
CA LYS A 17 18.49 18.13 -29.09
C LYS A 17 19.14 16.98 -29.87
N GLN A 18 19.88 16.09 -29.21
CA GLN A 18 20.47 14.90 -29.82
C GLN A 18 19.55 13.67 -29.76
N ALA A 19 18.51 13.68 -28.93
CA ALA A 19 17.48 12.64 -28.97
C ALA A 19 16.65 12.78 -30.26
N ASN A 20 16.05 11.68 -30.73
CA ASN A 20 15.15 11.76 -31.89
C ASN A 20 13.96 12.69 -31.60
N GLY A 21 13.49 12.74 -30.35
CA GLY A 21 12.57 13.77 -29.86
C GLY A 21 12.70 14.03 -28.36
N SER A 22 12.33 15.24 -27.94
CA SER A 22 12.33 15.66 -26.53
C SER A 22 11.19 16.63 -26.23
N ALA A 23 10.67 16.55 -25.00
CA ALA A 23 9.64 17.43 -24.48
C ALA A 23 9.98 17.82 -23.04
N LEU A 24 10.02 19.11 -22.76
CA LEU A 24 10.06 19.67 -21.41
C LEU A 24 8.63 20.01 -20.99
N VAL A 25 8.04 19.17 -20.16
CA VAL A 25 6.67 19.31 -19.68
C VAL A 25 6.69 19.97 -18.31
N ARG A 26 5.86 21.00 -18.13
CA ARG A 26 5.71 21.72 -16.86
C ARG A 26 4.25 21.84 -16.49
N TYR A 27 3.92 21.50 -15.25
CA TYR A 27 2.59 21.66 -14.66
C TYR A 27 2.73 22.30 -13.29
N GLY A 28 2.27 23.54 -13.13
CA GLY A 28 2.67 24.36 -12.00
C GLY A 28 4.18 24.60 -12.00
N ASP A 29 4.85 24.24 -10.91
CA ASP A 29 6.31 24.30 -10.78
C ASP A 29 6.98 22.92 -10.88
N THR A 30 6.19 21.86 -11.05
CA THR A 30 6.69 20.53 -11.39
C THR A 30 7.12 20.46 -12.86
N VAL A 31 8.38 20.08 -13.10
CA VAL A 31 9.03 20.06 -14.43
C VAL A 31 9.64 18.69 -14.69
N MET A 32 9.32 18.13 -15.85
CA MET A 32 9.84 16.85 -16.33
C MET A 32 10.42 16.98 -17.73
N LEU A 33 11.63 16.49 -17.92
CA LEU A 33 12.21 16.30 -19.25
C LEU A 33 11.92 14.86 -19.69
N VAL A 34 11.26 14.70 -20.83
CA VAL A 34 11.04 13.40 -21.45
C VAL A 34 11.73 13.35 -22.81
N THR A 35 12.49 12.30 -23.06
CA THR A 35 13.16 12.05 -24.35
C THR A 35 12.71 10.73 -24.94
N ALA A 36 12.70 10.66 -26.27
CA ALA A 36 12.49 9.43 -27.03
C ALA A 36 13.67 9.23 -27.99
N THR A 37 14.29 8.06 -27.90
CA THR A 37 15.36 7.61 -28.79
C THR A 37 15.05 6.27 -29.40
N SER A 38 15.44 6.05 -30.65
CA SER A 38 15.19 4.80 -31.36
C SER A 38 16.32 4.51 -32.34
N LYS A 39 16.76 3.25 -32.41
CA LYS A 39 17.74 2.82 -33.40
C LYS A 39 17.19 3.00 -34.83
N GLU A 40 18.10 3.15 -35.79
CA GLU A 40 17.78 3.22 -37.22
C GLU A 40 17.62 1.84 -37.86
N GLU A 41 18.23 0.82 -37.28
CA GLU A 41 18.15 -0.57 -37.75
C GLU A 41 17.19 -1.39 -36.87
N PRO A 42 16.36 -2.26 -37.46
CA PRO A 42 15.48 -3.13 -36.71
C PRO A 42 16.27 -4.21 -35.97
N ASN A 43 15.75 -4.69 -34.84
CA ASN A 43 16.27 -5.89 -34.21
C ASN A 43 15.62 -7.11 -34.86
N GLU A 44 16.33 -7.73 -35.81
CA GLU A 44 15.85 -8.91 -36.57
C GLU A 44 15.66 -10.17 -35.71
N GLU A 45 16.13 -10.17 -34.45
CA GLU A 45 15.92 -11.27 -33.51
C GLU A 45 14.71 -11.03 -32.59
N ALA A 46 14.17 -9.80 -32.56
CA ALA A 46 13.04 -9.45 -31.70
C ALA A 46 11.69 -9.58 -32.45
N ASP A 47 10.88 -10.54 -32.02
CA ASP A 47 9.48 -10.72 -32.45
C ASP A 47 8.47 -9.85 -31.67
N PHE A 48 8.97 -8.85 -30.94
CA PHE A 48 8.18 -7.98 -30.07
C PHE A 48 8.65 -6.53 -30.22
N LEU A 49 7.94 -5.58 -29.60
CA LEU A 49 8.39 -4.19 -29.49
C LEU A 49 9.45 -4.05 -28.37
N PRO A 50 10.75 -3.84 -28.69
CA PRO A 50 11.80 -3.60 -27.69
C PRO A 50 11.75 -2.15 -27.18
N LEU A 51 10.63 -1.79 -26.55
CA LEU A 51 10.43 -0.51 -25.88
C LEU A 51 10.87 -0.60 -24.42
N ILE A 52 11.77 0.29 -24.03
CA ILE A 52 12.23 0.51 -22.65
C ILE A 52 11.76 1.89 -22.22
N VAL A 53 11.11 1.97 -21.06
CA VAL A 53 10.70 3.25 -20.46
C VAL A 53 11.34 3.39 -19.09
N ASP A 54 12.07 4.47 -18.84
CA ASP A 54 12.72 4.75 -17.56
C ASP A 54 12.23 6.09 -17.04
N TYR A 55 11.58 6.08 -15.89
CA TYR A 55 11.28 7.27 -15.11
C TYR A 55 12.25 7.37 -13.93
N ARG A 56 12.84 8.56 -13.74
CA ARG A 56 13.83 8.84 -12.69
C ARG A 56 13.45 10.07 -11.88
N GLU A 57 13.45 9.90 -10.56
CA GLU A 57 13.29 10.96 -9.58
C GLU A 57 14.66 11.41 -9.10
N ASN A 58 15.07 12.61 -9.51
CA ASN A 58 16.27 13.20 -8.96
C ASN A 58 15.93 13.95 -7.68
N THR A 59 16.66 13.70 -6.60
CA THR A 59 16.41 14.33 -5.28
C THR A 59 16.59 15.84 -5.31
N TYR A 60 17.43 16.35 -6.22
CA TYR A 60 17.56 17.79 -6.46
C TYR A 60 16.25 18.43 -6.96
N ALA A 61 15.32 17.66 -7.52
CA ALA A 61 14.03 18.18 -7.96
C ALA A 61 13.24 18.79 -6.78
N ALA A 62 13.46 18.27 -5.58
CA ALA A 62 12.92 18.78 -4.32
C ALA A 62 13.98 19.53 -3.47
N GLY A 63 15.16 19.85 -4.04
CA GLY A 63 16.25 20.52 -3.32
C GLY A 63 16.93 19.66 -2.24
N LYS A 64 16.84 18.33 -2.33
CA LYS A 64 17.37 17.39 -1.34
C LYS A 64 18.65 16.70 -1.81
N ILE A 65 19.43 16.20 -0.85
CA ILE A 65 20.57 15.30 -1.09
C ILE A 65 20.11 13.88 -0.76
N PRO A 66 20.40 12.84 -1.56
CA PRO A 66 19.96 11.47 -1.29
C PRO A 66 20.36 10.97 0.10
N GLY A 67 19.44 10.27 0.79
CA GLY A 67 19.67 9.78 2.14
C GLY A 67 20.76 8.72 2.24
N GLY A 68 20.96 7.94 1.18
CA GLY A 68 21.90 6.82 1.10
C GLY A 68 23.37 7.17 1.43
N PHE A 69 24.18 6.14 1.71
CA PHE A 69 25.59 6.30 2.10
C PHE A 69 26.42 7.09 1.08
N PHE A 70 26.19 6.86 -0.22
CA PHE A 70 26.93 7.49 -1.31
C PHE A 70 26.44 8.89 -1.69
N LYS A 71 25.33 9.38 -1.11
CA LYS A 71 24.73 10.69 -1.44
C LYS A 71 24.46 10.87 -2.95
N ARG A 72 24.04 9.78 -3.59
CA ARG A 72 23.70 9.68 -5.02
C ARG A 72 22.52 8.74 -5.21
N GLU A 73 21.65 9.05 -6.15
CA GLU A 73 20.54 8.18 -6.56
C GLU A 73 21.08 6.82 -7.02
N GLY A 74 20.54 5.76 -6.42
CA GLY A 74 20.96 4.38 -6.66
C GLY A 74 20.03 3.64 -7.62
N LYS A 75 19.79 2.36 -7.31
CA LYS A 75 18.82 1.52 -8.03
C LYS A 75 17.44 2.20 -8.06
N PRO A 76 16.62 1.92 -9.10
CA PRO A 76 15.27 2.44 -9.14
C PRO A 76 14.42 2.08 -7.92
N SER A 77 13.71 3.07 -7.40
CA SER A 77 12.72 2.90 -6.34
C SER A 77 11.48 2.16 -6.86
N GLU A 78 10.63 1.68 -5.94
CA GLU A 78 9.34 1.09 -6.29
C GLU A 78 8.49 2.09 -7.10
N ARG A 79 8.39 3.34 -6.63
CA ARG A 79 7.67 4.43 -7.32
C ARG A 79 8.23 4.66 -8.73
N GLU A 80 9.56 4.71 -8.88
CA GLU A 80 10.19 4.93 -10.19
C GLU A 80 9.81 3.84 -11.20
N ILE A 81 9.80 2.58 -10.75
CA ILE A 81 9.41 1.42 -11.57
C ILE A 81 7.92 1.46 -11.91
N LEU A 82 7.05 1.81 -10.96
CA LEU A 82 5.61 1.90 -11.18
C LEU A 82 5.25 3.00 -12.17
N VAL A 83 5.83 4.19 -12.05
CA VAL A 83 5.61 5.29 -13.00
C VAL A 83 6.18 4.94 -14.37
N SER A 84 7.34 4.28 -14.44
CA SER A 84 7.87 3.76 -15.72
C SER A 84 6.87 2.84 -16.42
N ARG A 85 6.20 1.96 -15.66
CA ARG A 85 5.14 1.10 -16.20
C ARG A 85 3.87 1.86 -16.57
N LEU A 86 3.50 2.87 -15.77
CA LEU A 86 2.35 3.73 -16.05
C LEU A 86 2.53 4.48 -17.39
N ILE A 87 3.76 4.85 -17.75
CA ILE A 87 4.09 5.47 -19.03
C ILE A 87 4.13 4.44 -20.17
N ASP A 88 4.74 3.27 -19.96
CA ASP A 88 4.87 2.22 -20.99
C ASP A 88 3.50 1.69 -21.48
N ARG A 89 2.59 1.39 -20.55
CA ARG A 89 1.29 0.76 -20.80
C ARG A 89 0.44 1.47 -21.87
N PRO A 90 0.20 2.80 -21.81
CA PRO A 90 -0.56 3.51 -22.84
C PRO A 90 0.21 3.77 -24.14
N ILE A 91 1.55 3.77 -24.11
CA ILE A 91 2.39 4.10 -25.27
C ILE A 91 2.60 2.87 -26.16
N ARG A 92 2.89 1.71 -25.56
CA ARG A 92 3.18 0.44 -26.23
C ARG A 92 2.16 0.02 -27.31
N PRO A 93 0.83 0.01 -27.06
CA PRO A 93 -0.16 -0.43 -28.05
C PRO A 93 -0.34 0.56 -29.22
N LEU A 94 0.20 1.77 -29.12
CA LEU A 94 0.05 2.81 -30.14
C LEU A 94 1.19 2.80 -31.18
N PHE A 95 2.23 1.98 -30.98
CA PHE A 95 3.20 1.70 -32.03
C PHE A 95 2.57 0.87 -33.14
N LYS A 96 3.04 1.10 -34.38
CA LYS A 96 2.57 0.34 -35.54
C LYS A 96 2.91 -1.15 -35.39
N PRO A 97 2.03 -2.08 -35.78
CA PRO A 97 2.30 -3.51 -35.68
C PRO A 97 3.60 -3.91 -36.38
N GLY A 98 4.38 -4.76 -35.71
CA GLY A 98 5.68 -5.23 -36.20
C GLY A 98 6.86 -4.27 -35.99
N TYR A 99 6.66 -3.15 -35.30
CA TYR A 99 7.76 -2.22 -35.00
C TYR A 99 8.76 -2.85 -34.00
N ASN A 100 9.93 -3.27 -34.50
CA ASN A 100 10.95 -4.01 -33.76
C ASN A 100 12.28 -3.24 -33.60
N TYR A 101 12.23 -1.91 -33.65
CA TYR A 101 13.40 -1.05 -33.43
C TYR A 101 13.56 -0.78 -31.94
N GLU A 102 14.76 -1.03 -31.40
CA GLU A 102 15.09 -0.70 -30.00
C GLU A 102 14.81 0.76 -29.74
N THR A 103 13.88 1.00 -28.81
CA THR A 103 13.35 2.33 -28.52
C THR A 103 13.39 2.56 -27.02
N GLN A 104 13.93 3.70 -26.61
CA GLN A 104 14.01 4.10 -25.20
C GLN A 104 13.29 5.42 -24.98
N ILE A 105 12.50 5.47 -23.92
CA ILE A 105 11.89 6.68 -23.40
C ILE A 105 12.47 6.93 -22.01
N VAL A 106 13.03 8.12 -21.79
CA VAL A 106 13.57 8.50 -20.48
C VAL A 106 12.85 9.74 -19.97
N ALA A 107 12.21 9.63 -18.82
CA ALA A 107 11.49 10.69 -18.13
C ALA A 107 12.25 11.08 -16.85
N LEU A 108 12.86 12.27 -16.85
CA LEU A 108 13.63 12.80 -15.73
C LEU A 108 12.82 13.88 -15.03
N LEU A 109 12.49 13.67 -13.75
CA LEU A 109 11.92 14.71 -12.91
C LEU A 109 13.02 15.71 -12.55
N LEU A 110 12.87 16.96 -12.99
CA LEU A 110 13.86 18.03 -12.84
C LEU A 110 13.49 19.01 -11.74
N SER A 111 12.20 19.22 -11.50
CA SER A 111 11.68 20.07 -10.42
C SER A 111 10.36 19.49 -9.94
N ALA A 112 10.14 19.47 -8.63
CA ALA A 112 8.93 19.01 -7.98
C ALA A 112 8.46 20.08 -7.00
N ASP A 113 7.23 20.56 -7.18
CA ASP A 113 6.64 21.57 -6.30
C ASP A 113 6.01 20.98 -5.02
N LEU A 114 6.02 19.65 -4.90
CA LEU A 114 5.46 18.87 -3.79
C LEU A 114 3.94 19.03 -3.62
N GLU A 115 3.26 19.68 -4.57
CA GLU A 115 1.81 19.79 -4.63
C GLU A 115 1.23 18.91 -5.73
N ASN A 116 1.94 18.79 -6.85
CA ASN A 116 1.51 18.10 -8.05
C ASN A 116 2.22 16.75 -8.22
N GLU A 117 1.45 15.66 -8.38
CA GLU A 117 2.06 14.38 -8.73
C GLU A 117 2.59 14.40 -10.18
N PRO A 118 3.85 13.98 -10.42
CA PRO A 118 4.50 14.09 -11.72
C PRO A 118 4.13 12.96 -12.70
N ASP A 119 3.45 11.91 -12.26
CA ASP A 119 3.26 10.66 -12.99
C ASP A 119 2.56 10.82 -14.35
N THR A 120 1.52 11.64 -14.42
CA THR A 120 0.80 11.94 -15.67
C THR A 120 1.63 12.74 -16.67
N LEU A 121 2.60 13.55 -16.21
CA LEU A 121 3.48 14.33 -17.10
C LEU A 121 4.40 13.43 -17.91
N GLY A 122 4.77 12.27 -17.36
CA GLY A 122 5.57 11.27 -18.07
C GLY A 122 4.87 10.74 -19.31
N ILE A 123 3.55 10.51 -19.25
CA ILE A 123 2.74 10.06 -20.39
C ILE A 123 2.65 11.16 -21.44
N ILE A 124 2.30 12.38 -21.02
CA ILE A 124 2.18 13.55 -21.92
C ILE A 124 3.53 13.84 -22.60
N GLY A 125 4.62 13.84 -21.83
CA GLY A 125 5.95 14.07 -22.38
C GLY A 125 6.42 12.96 -23.30
N ALA A 126 6.12 11.69 -23.00
CA ALA A 126 6.45 10.56 -23.86
C ALA A 126 5.71 10.63 -25.19
N SER A 127 4.39 10.90 -25.14
CA SER A 127 3.56 11.13 -26.32
C SER A 127 4.12 12.27 -27.16
N THR A 128 4.33 13.45 -26.57
CA THR A 128 4.88 14.60 -27.30
C THR A 128 6.26 14.31 -27.89
N ALA A 129 7.20 13.74 -27.12
CA ALA A 129 8.55 13.44 -27.60
C ALA A 129 8.54 12.47 -28.79
N LEU A 130 7.68 11.44 -28.76
CA LEU A 130 7.50 10.54 -29.90
C LEU A 130 6.86 11.26 -31.09
N LEU A 131 5.83 12.07 -30.87
CA LEU A 131 5.12 12.80 -31.93
C LEU A 131 6.03 13.78 -32.67
N VAL A 132 6.88 14.54 -31.98
CA VAL A 132 7.78 15.51 -32.60
C VAL A 132 9.06 14.89 -33.16
N SER A 133 9.28 13.60 -32.92
CA SER A 133 10.44 12.86 -33.46
C SER A 133 10.18 12.29 -34.86
N GLU A 134 11.23 11.79 -35.47
CA GLU A 134 11.17 11.00 -36.71
C GLU A 134 10.64 9.56 -36.52
N ILE A 135 10.45 9.08 -35.28
CA ILE A 135 9.92 7.74 -34.98
C ILE A 135 8.49 7.64 -35.58
N PRO A 136 8.11 6.51 -36.22
CA PRO A 136 6.81 6.34 -36.89
C PRO A 136 5.65 6.13 -35.90
N PHE A 137 5.48 7.11 -35.03
CA PHE A 137 4.42 7.25 -34.03
C PHE A 137 3.58 8.49 -34.39
N ASP A 138 2.29 8.30 -34.58
CA ASP A 138 1.35 9.29 -35.11
C ASP A 138 0.07 9.45 -34.27
N THR A 139 -0.09 8.63 -33.22
CA THR A 139 -1.29 8.61 -32.40
C THR A 139 -1.02 9.25 -31.02
N PRO A 140 -1.37 10.54 -30.82
CA PRO A 140 -1.17 11.21 -29.54
C PRO A 140 -1.96 10.56 -28.41
N VAL A 141 -1.37 10.52 -27.22
CA VAL A 141 -1.99 10.02 -25.99
C VAL A 141 -1.70 10.97 -24.85
N ALA A 142 -2.72 11.30 -24.07
CA ALA A 142 -2.58 12.12 -22.88
C ALA A 142 -3.19 11.41 -21.68
N ALA A 143 -2.81 11.86 -20.48
CA ALA A 143 -3.32 11.34 -19.23
C ALA A 143 -3.69 12.45 -18.27
N VAL A 144 -4.68 12.15 -17.43
CA VAL A 144 -5.08 13.00 -16.30
C VAL A 144 -5.36 12.12 -15.09
N LYS A 145 -5.37 12.75 -13.91
CA LYS A 145 -5.77 12.12 -12.66
C LYS A 145 -7.11 12.70 -12.21
N VAL A 146 -7.95 11.87 -11.61
CA VAL A 146 -9.26 12.24 -11.06
C VAL A 146 -9.33 11.73 -9.62
N GLY A 147 -9.76 12.61 -8.73
CA GLY A 147 -10.15 12.24 -7.36
C GLY A 147 -11.54 12.78 -7.03
N ILE A 148 -12.01 12.48 -5.82
CA ILE A 148 -13.26 13.00 -5.28
C ILE A 148 -12.91 13.89 -4.09
N VAL A 149 -13.16 15.19 -4.21
CA VAL A 149 -12.88 16.19 -3.17
C VAL A 149 -14.18 16.89 -2.85
N ASN A 150 -14.55 16.95 -1.57
CA ASN A 150 -15.84 17.50 -1.10
C ASN A 150 -17.07 16.85 -1.80
N GLY A 151 -16.97 15.58 -2.18
CA GLY A 151 -18.05 14.84 -2.83
C GLY A 151 -18.15 15.04 -4.35
N GLU A 152 -17.27 15.82 -4.97
CA GLU A 152 -17.29 16.10 -6.40
C GLU A 152 -16.00 15.61 -7.09
N PHE A 153 -16.10 15.25 -8.38
CA PHE A 153 -14.91 14.91 -9.16
C PHE A 153 -14.02 16.13 -9.32
N LYS A 154 -12.74 15.96 -8.96
CA LYS A 154 -11.70 16.97 -9.14
C LYS A 154 -10.63 16.45 -10.10
N LEU A 155 -10.30 17.27 -11.10
CA LEU A 155 -9.22 17.02 -12.05
C LEU A 155 -7.87 17.37 -11.42
N ASN A 156 -6.90 16.46 -11.58
CA ASN A 156 -5.55 16.53 -11.07
C ASN A 156 -5.49 17.08 -9.63
N PRO A 157 -6.15 16.46 -8.63
CA PRO A 157 -6.10 16.95 -7.26
C PRO A 157 -4.65 17.04 -6.76
N THR A 158 -4.39 17.91 -5.78
CA THR A 158 -3.05 17.99 -5.17
C THR A 158 -2.75 16.71 -4.37
N ILE A 159 -1.48 16.51 -4.01
CA ILE A 159 -1.04 15.36 -3.20
C ILE A 159 -1.84 15.27 -1.90
N ASP A 160 -2.06 16.39 -1.20
CA ASP A 160 -2.83 16.40 0.04
C ASP A 160 -4.33 16.15 -0.15
N GLU A 161 -4.90 16.62 -1.26
CA GLU A 161 -6.28 16.29 -1.61
C GLU A 161 -6.45 14.81 -1.93
N LEU A 162 -5.48 14.20 -2.62
CA LEU A 162 -5.50 12.76 -2.92
C LEU A 162 -5.41 11.90 -1.66
N LYS A 163 -4.69 12.34 -0.61
CA LYS A 163 -4.61 11.59 0.67
C LYS A 163 -5.98 11.42 1.33
N SER A 164 -6.90 12.37 1.14
CA SER A 164 -8.25 12.34 1.70
C SER A 164 -9.32 11.89 0.70
N SER A 165 -8.96 11.77 -0.58
CA SER A 165 -9.87 11.36 -1.64
C SER A 165 -10.15 9.85 -1.58
N PRO A 166 -11.42 9.41 -1.63
CA PRO A 166 -11.76 7.99 -1.72
C PRO A 166 -11.47 7.39 -3.10
N LEU A 167 -11.01 8.19 -4.06
CA LEU A 167 -10.65 7.77 -5.41
C LEU A 167 -9.32 8.43 -5.84
N ASN A 168 -8.40 7.62 -6.35
CA ASN A 168 -7.23 8.08 -7.09
C ASN A 168 -7.23 7.32 -8.43
N LEU A 169 -7.74 7.97 -9.47
CA LEU A 169 -7.97 7.39 -10.78
C LEU A 169 -7.08 8.08 -11.82
N VAL A 170 -6.13 7.35 -12.41
CA VAL A 170 -5.38 7.77 -13.60
C VAL A 170 -6.07 7.20 -14.83
N VAL A 171 -6.36 8.08 -15.80
CA VAL A 171 -6.91 7.71 -17.11
C VAL A 171 -5.97 8.23 -18.17
N ALA A 172 -5.51 7.35 -19.05
CA ALA A 172 -4.80 7.72 -20.27
C ALA A 172 -5.62 7.29 -21.49
N GLY A 173 -5.67 8.16 -22.49
CA GLY A 173 -6.51 7.95 -23.66
C GLY A 173 -6.07 8.74 -24.88
N THR A 174 -6.63 8.35 -26.01
CA THR A 174 -6.55 9.07 -27.28
C THR A 174 -7.78 9.97 -27.44
N GLU A 175 -7.87 10.69 -28.55
CA GLU A 175 -9.04 11.48 -28.90
C GLU A 175 -10.32 10.63 -29.04
N GLU A 176 -10.16 9.36 -29.42
CA GLU A 176 -11.27 8.44 -29.68
C GLU A 176 -11.77 7.74 -28.41
N GLY A 177 -10.89 7.41 -27.47
CA GLY A 177 -11.29 6.77 -26.22
C GLY A 177 -10.14 6.45 -25.29
N VAL A 178 -10.37 5.54 -24.35
CA VAL A 178 -9.42 5.19 -23.29
C VAL A 178 -8.44 4.11 -23.78
N VAL A 179 -7.19 4.17 -23.31
CA VAL A 179 -6.14 3.17 -23.59
C VAL A 179 -5.66 2.49 -22.31
N MET A 180 -5.61 3.23 -21.19
CA MET A 180 -5.13 2.70 -19.93
C MET A 180 -5.86 3.34 -18.75
N ILE A 181 -6.19 2.51 -17.76
CA ILE A 181 -6.71 2.97 -16.47
C ILE A 181 -5.88 2.34 -15.35
N GLU A 182 -5.62 3.14 -14.32
CA GLU A 182 -5.08 2.68 -13.04
C GLU A 182 -5.75 3.44 -11.90
N ALA A 183 -6.39 2.71 -10.98
CA ALA A 183 -7.13 3.32 -9.88
C ALA A 183 -6.89 2.62 -8.54
N GLY A 184 -6.82 3.43 -7.48
CA GLY A 184 -7.02 3.02 -6.09
C GLY A 184 -8.28 3.70 -5.55
N ALA A 185 -9.03 3.00 -4.71
CA ALA A 185 -10.32 3.46 -4.24
C ALA A 185 -10.65 2.91 -2.84
N VAL A 186 -11.58 3.57 -2.15
CA VAL A 186 -12.18 3.10 -0.88
C VAL A 186 -13.64 2.79 -1.15
N GLU A 187 -13.92 1.54 -1.56
CA GLU A 187 -15.27 1.02 -1.85
C GLU A 187 -16.12 1.92 -2.80
N ILE A 188 -15.54 2.32 -3.94
CA ILE A 188 -16.25 3.13 -4.95
C ILE A 188 -17.14 2.26 -5.83
N ASP A 189 -18.42 2.62 -5.99
CA ASP A 189 -19.36 1.90 -6.87
C ASP A 189 -18.91 1.94 -8.35
N GLU A 190 -19.20 0.86 -9.09
CA GLU A 190 -18.85 0.73 -10.50
C GLU A 190 -19.33 1.93 -11.35
N LYS A 191 -20.52 2.46 -11.07
CA LYS A 191 -21.06 3.61 -11.82
C LYS A 191 -20.26 4.89 -11.56
N ILE A 192 -19.89 5.16 -10.30
CA ILE A 192 -19.06 6.32 -9.94
C ILE A 192 -17.69 6.20 -10.60
N MET A 193 -17.12 4.98 -10.67
CA MET A 193 -15.87 4.73 -11.38
C MET A 193 -16.00 5.08 -12.87
N VAL A 194 -17.07 4.64 -13.54
CA VAL A 194 -17.36 4.96 -14.94
C VAL A 194 -17.55 6.47 -15.14
N ASP A 195 -18.28 7.14 -14.26
CA ASP A 195 -18.51 8.58 -14.33
C ASP A 195 -17.19 9.36 -14.17
N GLY A 196 -16.27 8.89 -13.32
CA GLY A 196 -14.91 9.45 -13.20
C GLY A 196 -14.09 9.29 -14.49
N ILE A 197 -14.21 8.14 -15.17
CA ILE A 197 -13.56 7.91 -16.47
C ILE A 197 -14.14 8.83 -17.55
N LYS A 198 -15.47 8.98 -17.60
CA LYS A 198 -16.18 9.90 -18.50
C LYS A 198 -15.80 11.36 -18.23
N PHE A 199 -15.62 11.73 -16.96
CA PHE A 199 -15.16 13.07 -16.53
C PHE A 199 -13.73 13.38 -17.03
N ALA A 200 -12.83 12.39 -17.04
CA ALA A 200 -11.44 12.57 -17.46
C ALA A 200 -11.27 12.87 -18.97
N HIS A 201 -12.04 12.18 -19.83
CA HIS A 201 -11.78 12.14 -21.28
C HIS A 201 -11.84 13.51 -21.99
N PRO A 202 -12.77 14.43 -21.68
CA PRO A 202 -12.76 15.77 -22.28
C PRO A 202 -11.46 16.56 -22.02
N TYR A 203 -10.81 16.34 -20.87
CA TYR A 203 -9.55 17.01 -20.55
C TYR A 203 -8.37 16.38 -21.28
N ILE A 204 -8.38 15.05 -21.43
CA ILE A 204 -7.42 14.31 -22.28
C ILE A 204 -7.43 14.86 -23.71
N LYS A 205 -8.62 15.07 -24.29
CA LYS A 205 -8.76 15.67 -25.63
C LYS A 205 -8.10 17.05 -25.74
N LYS A 206 -8.29 17.92 -24.75
CA LYS A 206 -7.67 19.26 -24.75
C LYS A 206 -6.14 19.21 -24.70
N ILE A 207 -5.56 18.24 -24.00
CA ILE A 207 -4.10 18.05 -23.99
C ILE A 207 -3.63 17.53 -25.35
N ILE A 208 -4.35 16.57 -25.94
CA ILE A 208 -4.05 16.07 -27.29
C ILE A 208 -4.12 17.18 -28.34
N GLU A 209 -5.08 18.11 -28.24
CA GLU A 209 -5.15 19.29 -29.11
C GLU A 209 -3.87 20.13 -29.02
N LEU A 210 -3.32 20.32 -27.82
CA LEU A 210 -2.04 21.01 -27.61
C LEU A 210 -0.87 20.24 -28.25
N GLU A 211 -0.84 18.91 -28.12
CA GLU A 211 0.18 18.07 -28.76
C GLU A 211 0.12 18.14 -30.29
N LYS A 212 -1.10 18.11 -30.86
CA LYS A 212 -1.34 18.26 -32.31
C LYS A 212 -0.94 19.64 -32.82
N GLU A 213 -1.19 20.69 -32.04
CA GLU A 213 -0.74 22.05 -32.35
C GLU A 213 0.79 22.12 -32.43
N LEU A 214 1.48 21.51 -31.45
CA LEU A 214 2.95 21.40 -31.45
C LEU A 214 3.47 20.58 -32.63
N TYR A 215 2.87 19.41 -32.89
CA TYR A 215 3.20 18.57 -34.03
C TYR A 215 3.12 19.35 -35.35
N THR A 216 2.05 20.12 -35.53
CA THR A 216 1.84 20.95 -36.74
C THR A 216 2.91 22.05 -36.86
N ARG A 217 3.30 22.68 -35.75
CA ARG A 217 4.33 23.74 -35.74
C ARG A 217 5.74 23.21 -35.99
N VAL A 218 6.07 22.05 -35.43
CA VAL A 218 7.37 21.40 -35.64
C VAL A 218 7.45 20.79 -37.04
N ASN A 219 6.33 20.23 -37.53
CA ASN A 219 6.21 19.53 -38.81
C ASN A 219 7.33 18.49 -39.04
N PRO A 220 7.45 17.48 -38.16
CA PRO A 220 8.57 16.54 -38.19
C PRO A 220 8.48 15.58 -39.38
N SER A 221 9.62 15.28 -40.00
CA SER A 221 9.71 14.24 -41.02
C SER A 221 9.76 12.87 -40.38
N LYS A 222 8.70 12.07 -40.55
CA LYS A 222 8.61 10.70 -40.02
C LYS A 222 9.42 9.73 -40.90
N ARG A 223 10.19 8.86 -40.27
CA ARG A 223 10.84 7.72 -40.93
C ARG A 223 9.78 6.81 -41.55
N SER A 224 10.03 6.33 -42.76
CA SER A 224 9.16 5.36 -43.40
C SER A 224 9.21 4.03 -42.65
N PHE A 225 8.05 3.49 -42.30
CA PHE A 225 7.93 2.16 -41.74
C PHE A 225 6.70 1.50 -42.35
N THR A 226 6.89 0.30 -42.90
CA THR A 226 5.81 -0.51 -43.44
C THR A 226 5.42 -1.55 -42.39
N PRO A 227 4.21 -1.47 -41.82
CA PRO A 227 3.74 -2.47 -40.87
C PRO A 227 3.77 -3.88 -41.47
N LEU A 228 3.99 -4.88 -40.63
CA LEU A 228 3.88 -6.27 -41.05
C LEU A 228 2.46 -6.53 -41.56
N THR A 229 2.37 -7.06 -42.78
CA THR A 229 1.11 -7.49 -43.40
C THR A 229 1.21 -8.96 -43.76
N PHE A 230 0.07 -9.63 -43.78
CA PHE A 230 -0.02 -11.04 -44.15
C PHE A 230 -0.73 -11.14 -45.50
N ASP A 231 -0.22 -12.02 -46.34
CA ASP A 231 -0.86 -12.40 -47.59
C ASP A 231 -2.09 -13.27 -47.27
N GLU A 232 -3.27 -12.76 -47.62
CA GLU A 232 -4.54 -13.42 -47.34
C GLU A 232 -4.70 -14.74 -48.12
N GLU A 233 -4.09 -14.87 -49.30
CA GLU A 233 -4.12 -16.14 -50.05
C GLU A 233 -3.28 -17.19 -49.32
N LYS A 234 -2.06 -16.84 -48.87
CA LYS A 234 -1.21 -17.74 -48.08
C LYS A 234 -1.86 -18.14 -46.75
N LEU A 235 -2.53 -17.20 -46.07
CA LEU A 235 -3.28 -17.50 -44.85
C LEU A 235 -4.45 -18.46 -45.10
N ALA A 236 -5.17 -18.28 -46.22
CA ALA A 236 -6.25 -19.17 -46.61
C ALA A 236 -5.74 -20.59 -46.93
N GLU A 237 -4.62 -20.71 -47.65
CA GLU A 237 -3.96 -21.98 -47.91
C GLU A 237 -3.53 -22.69 -46.62
N LEU A 238 -2.88 -21.96 -45.70
CA LEU A 238 -2.47 -22.50 -44.41
C LEU A 238 -3.69 -22.94 -43.58
N ARG A 239 -4.76 -22.15 -43.60
CA ARG A 239 -6.03 -22.49 -42.92
C ARG A 239 -6.66 -23.76 -43.49
N ASN A 240 -6.71 -23.91 -44.81
CA ASN A 240 -7.25 -25.12 -45.43
C ASN A 240 -6.45 -26.36 -45.04
N ARG A 241 -5.15 -26.19 -44.81
CA ARG A 241 -4.23 -27.28 -44.53
C ARG A 241 -4.25 -27.73 -43.07
N ILE A 242 -4.27 -26.80 -42.11
CA ILE A 242 -4.13 -27.11 -40.66
C ILE A 242 -5.26 -26.54 -39.80
N GLY A 243 -6.24 -25.84 -40.36
CA GLY A 243 -7.23 -25.08 -39.60
C GLY A 243 -8.06 -25.93 -38.63
N ASP A 244 -8.58 -27.06 -39.08
CA ASP A 244 -9.38 -27.96 -38.25
C ASP A 244 -8.57 -28.61 -37.12
N GLU A 245 -7.36 -29.07 -37.44
CA GLU A 245 -6.42 -29.65 -36.47
C GLU A 245 -6.02 -28.60 -35.42
N LEU A 246 -5.68 -27.38 -35.87
CA LEU A 246 -5.31 -26.27 -35.01
C LEU A 246 -6.48 -25.81 -34.13
N LEU A 247 -7.71 -25.75 -34.65
CA LEU A 247 -8.90 -25.44 -33.86
C LEU A 247 -9.13 -26.51 -32.78
N SER A 248 -8.98 -27.79 -33.11
CA SER A 248 -9.08 -28.88 -32.15
C SER A 248 -8.03 -28.75 -31.04
N ALA A 249 -6.78 -28.45 -31.41
CA ALA A 249 -5.71 -28.20 -30.46
C ALA A 249 -6.02 -26.98 -29.56
N ILE A 250 -6.48 -25.86 -30.12
CA ILE A 250 -6.88 -24.65 -29.37
C ILE A 250 -7.97 -24.95 -28.34
N ARG A 251 -8.94 -25.81 -28.68
CA ARG A 251 -10.05 -26.22 -27.80
C ARG A 251 -9.67 -27.24 -26.72
N THR A 252 -8.38 -27.57 -26.60
CA THR A 252 -7.88 -28.42 -25.50
C THR A 252 -7.89 -27.61 -24.19
N PRO A 253 -8.61 -28.06 -23.14
CA PRO A 253 -8.75 -27.27 -21.90
C PRO A 253 -7.44 -27.05 -21.13
N GLN A 254 -6.65 -28.10 -20.91
CA GLN A 254 -5.41 -28.04 -20.14
C GLN A 254 -4.33 -27.25 -20.88
N LYS A 255 -3.67 -26.29 -20.19
CA LYS A 255 -2.69 -25.39 -20.81
C LYS A 255 -1.53 -26.12 -21.47
N LYS A 256 -0.85 -27.00 -20.72
CA LYS A 256 0.36 -27.68 -21.21
C LYS A 256 0.08 -28.62 -22.37
N GLU A 257 -1.05 -29.32 -22.34
CA GLU A 257 -1.43 -30.21 -23.45
C GLU A 257 -1.79 -29.41 -24.69
N ARG A 258 -2.53 -28.31 -24.54
CA ARG A 258 -2.81 -27.37 -25.64
C ARG A 258 -1.52 -26.83 -26.27
N GLU A 259 -0.57 -26.37 -25.45
CA GLU A 259 0.72 -25.87 -25.92
C GLU A 259 1.48 -26.95 -26.70
N LYS A 260 1.58 -28.15 -26.14
CA LYS A 260 2.20 -29.31 -26.79
C LYS A 260 1.57 -29.64 -28.15
N LEU A 261 0.23 -29.69 -28.23
CA LEU A 261 -0.48 -29.97 -29.48
C LEU A 261 -0.27 -28.86 -30.52
N THR A 262 -0.40 -27.59 -30.13
CA THR A 262 -0.15 -26.47 -31.07
C THR A 262 1.30 -26.40 -31.54
N ASN A 263 2.25 -26.73 -30.67
CA ASN A 263 3.67 -26.78 -31.03
C ASN A 263 3.98 -27.96 -31.95
N ALA A 264 3.33 -29.12 -31.76
CA ALA A 264 3.50 -30.26 -32.65
C ALA A 264 3.06 -29.92 -34.10
N ILE A 265 1.95 -29.20 -34.25
CA ILE A 265 1.49 -28.71 -35.57
C ILE A 265 2.52 -27.76 -36.19
N LEU A 266 3.02 -26.79 -35.42
CA LEU A 266 4.04 -25.86 -35.90
C LEU A 266 5.33 -26.59 -36.31
N GLN A 267 5.82 -27.52 -35.49
CA GLN A 267 7.02 -28.30 -35.82
C GLN A 267 6.82 -29.16 -37.07
N GLY A 268 5.60 -29.69 -37.28
CA GLY A 268 5.24 -30.39 -38.52
C GLY A 268 5.38 -29.51 -39.76
N LEU A 269 4.92 -28.25 -39.69
CA LEU A 269 5.10 -27.28 -40.77
C LEU A 269 6.58 -26.92 -41.00
N LEU A 270 7.34 -26.73 -39.92
CA LEU A 270 8.75 -26.35 -39.99
C LEU A 270 9.65 -27.48 -40.48
N ALA A 271 9.27 -28.74 -40.29
CA ALA A 271 10.01 -29.89 -40.77
C ALA A 271 10.04 -30.00 -42.31
N GLU A 272 9.11 -29.35 -43.00
CA GLU A 272 9.08 -29.30 -44.48
C GLU A 272 10.03 -28.25 -45.07
N ILE A 273 10.63 -27.43 -44.22
CA ILE A 273 11.50 -26.33 -44.61
C ILE A 273 12.93 -26.66 -44.15
N PRO A 274 13.92 -26.69 -45.06
CA PRO A 274 15.32 -26.88 -44.69
C PRO A 274 15.78 -25.95 -43.55
N GLU A 275 16.64 -26.43 -42.66
CA GLU A 275 17.11 -25.66 -41.50
C GLU A 275 17.89 -24.39 -41.88
N GLU A 276 18.50 -24.40 -43.07
CA GLU A 276 19.25 -23.28 -43.62
C GLU A 276 18.31 -22.13 -44.08
N GLU A 277 17.05 -22.41 -44.40
CA GLU A 277 16.05 -21.43 -44.83
C GLU A 277 15.41 -20.69 -43.64
N LYS A 278 16.24 -20.07 -42.79
CA LYS A 278 15.83 -19.40 -41.54
C LYS A 278 14.71 -18.38 -41.72
N GLU A 279 14.77 -17.56 -42.77
CA GLU A 279 13.77 -16.52 -43.02
C GLU A 279 12.39 -17.11 -43.37
N LYS A 280 12.38 -18.19 -44.16
CA LYS A 280 11.13 -18.88 -44.52
C LYS A 280 10.51 -19.60 -43.33
N ARG A 281 11.33 -20.17 -42.44
CA ARG A 281 10.86 -20.74 -41.16
C ARG A 281 10.22 -19.67 -40.28
N ARG A 282 10.86 -18.50 -40.14
CA ARG A 282 10.30 -17.33 -39.43
C ARG A 282 9.03 -16.79 -40.08
N GLU A 283 8.95 -16.79 -41.42
CA GLU A 283 7.71 -16.46 -42.13
C GLU A 283 6.59 -17.42 -41.72
N VAL A 284 6.82 -18.74 -41.82
CA VAL A 284 5.80 -19.75 -41.43
C VAL A 284 5.40 -19.64 -39.97
N GLU A 285 6.32 -19.39 -39.04
CA GLU A 285 6.01 -19.12 -37.63
C GLU A 285 5.08 -17.91 -37.48
N ARG A 286 5.37 -16.80 -38.15
CA ARG A 286 4.52 -15.59 -38.15
C ARG A 286 3.12 -15.89 -38.67
N TYR A 287 3.00 -16.56 -39.81
CA TYR A 287 1.70 -16.94 -40.38
C TYR A 287 0.92 -17.92 -39.50
N PHE A 288 1.61 -18.89 -38.88
CA PHE A 288 1.00 -19.82 -37.93
C PHE A 288 0.43 -19.10 -36.71
N HIS A 289 1.20 -18.17 -36.12
CA HIS A 289 0.75 -17.41 -34.95
C HIS A 289 -0.42 -16.47 -35.28
N GLU A 290 -0.41 -15.82 -36.43
CA GLU A 290 -1.53 -15.02 -36.90
C GLU A 290 -2.79 -15.88 -37.16
N LEU A 291 -2.64 -17.03 -37.82
CA LEU A 291 -3.75 -17.95 -38.04
C LEU A 291 -4.33 -18.46 -36.71
N LYS A 292 -3.47 -18.84 -35.76
CA LYS A 292 -3.87 -19.27 -34.42
C LYS A 292 -4.67 -18.17 -33.70
N LYS A 293 -4.25 -16.92 -33.79
CA LYS A 293 -4.98 -15.75 -33.27
C LYS A 293 -6.35 -15.62 -33.94
N ARG A 294 -6.42 -15.65 -35.28
CA ARG A 294 -7.68 -15.52 -36.04
C ARG A 294 -8.68 -16.62 -35.69
N ILE A 295 -8.23 -17.89 -35.68
CA ILE A 295 -9.08 -19.04 -35.33
C ILE A 295 -9.60 -18.92 -33.89
N PHE A 296 -8.74 -18.54 -32.94
CA PHE A 296 -9.17 -18.32 -31.55
C PHE A 296 -10.26 -17.26 -31.45
N ARG A 297 -10.06 -16.11 -32.10
CA ARG A 297 -11.00 -14.98 -32.04
C ARG A 297 -12.33 -15.32 -32.71
N GLU A 298 -12.28 -15.99 -33.85
CA GLU A 298 -13.47 -16.48 -34.56
C GLU A 298 -14.28 -17.46 -33.70
N ASP A 299 -13.63 -18.40 -33.01
CA ASP A 299 -14.32 -19.35 -32.14
C ASP A 299 -15.00 -18.65 -30.95
N VAL A 300 -14.35 -17.65 -30.38
CA VAL A 300 -14.91 -16.84 -29.28
C VAL A 300 -16.05 -15.95 -29.78
N LEU A 301 -15.89 -15.24 -30.90
CA LEU A 301 -16.86 -14.24 -31.36
C LEU A 301 -18.06 -14.86 -32.07
N ILE A 302 -17.84 -15.86 -32.93
CA ILE A 302 -18.87 -16.45 -33.80
C ILE A 302 -19.47 -17.69 -33.13
N ASN A 303 -18.63 -18.67 -32.76
CA ASN A 303 -19.10 -19.92 -32.17
C ASN A 303 -19.46 -19.79 -30.69
N LYS A 304 -19.24 -18.60 -30.10
CA LYS A 304 -19.52 -18.26 -28.71
C LYS A 304 -18.91 -19.25 -27.71
N ARG A 305 -17.69 -19.73 -28.02
CA ARG A 305 -17.02 -20.79 -27.26
C ARG A 305 -15.65 -20.36 -26.77
N ARG A 306 -15.35 -20.66 -25.50
CA ARG A 306 -14.01 -20.48 -24.92
C ARG A 306 -13.16 -21.74 -25.13
N PRO A 307 -11.81 -21.62 -25.16
CA PRO A 307 -10.90 -22.75 -25.33
C PRO A 307 -11.13 -23.90 -24.35
N ASP A 308 -11.48 -23.59 -23.10
CA ASP A 308 -11.70 -24.58 -22.04
C ASP A 308 -13.17 -25.01 -21.89
N GLY A 309 -14.05 -24.55 -22.79
CA GLY A 309 -15.47 -24.89 -22.80
C GLY A 309 -16.35 -24.13 -21.81
N ARG A 310 -15.80 -23.20 -21.03
CA ARG A 310 -16.59 -22.34 -20.14
C ARG A 310 -17.52 -21.40 -20.90
N GLY A 311 -18.61 -20.98 -20.26
CA GLY A 311 -19.36 -19.79 -20.63
C GLY A 311 -18.57 -18.51 -20.36
N PHE A 312 -19.00 -17.40 -20.96
CA PHE A 312 -18.32 -16.10 -20.82
C PHE A 312 -18.40 -15.50 -19.43
N LYS A 313 -19.42 -15.87 -18.64
CA LYS A 313 -19.58 -15.43 -17.25
C LYS A 313 -18.98 -16.40 -16.23
N ASP A 314 -18.51 -17.56 -16.67
CA ASP A 314 -18.09 -18.63 -15.75
C ASP A 314 -16.68 -18.39 -15.21
N ILE A 315 -16.53 -18.63 -13.91
CA ILE A 315 -15.25 -18.59 -13.19
C ILE A 315 -14.66 -20.00 -13.17
N ARG A 316 -13.33 -20.12 -13.25
CA ARG A 316 -12.67 -21.43 -13.08
C ARG A 316 -12.89 -21.97 -11.66
N PRO A 317 -12.78 -23.29 -11.44
CA PRO A 317 -12.91 -23.88 -10.11
C PRO A 317 -11.97 -23.20 -9.09
N ILE A 318 -12.50 -22.86 -7.92
CA ILE A 318 -11.76 -22.24 -6.82
C ILE A 318 -11.57 -23.27 -5.70
N SER A 319 -10.34 -23.40 -5.21
CA SER A 319 -9.98 -24.19 -4.04
C SER A 319 -9.15 -23.33 -3.09
N ILE A 320 -9.48 -23.39 -1.79
CA ILE A 320 -8.89 -22.52 -0.77
C ILE A 320 -8.48 -23.37 0.42
N LYS A 321 -7.25 -23.17 0.90
CA LYS A 321 -6.78 -23.66 2.20
C LYS A 321 -6.25 -22.48 2.99
N VAL A 322 -6.66 -22.33 4.25
CA VAL A 322 -6.12 -21.35 5.21
C VAL A 322 -5.27 -22.08 6.24
N GLY A 323 -4.29 -21.41 6.84
CA GLY A 323 -3.36 -22.03 7.78
C GLY A 323 -2.53 -23.14 7.14
N HIS A 324 -2.17 -22.98 5.85
CA HIS A 324 -1.47 -24.01 5.08
C HIS A 324 -0.05 -24.30 5.61
N LEU A 325 0.63 -23.28 6.12
CA LEU A 325 1.98 -23.39 6.68
C LEU A 325 1.94 -23.32 8.22
N PRO A 326 2.67 -24.19 8.92
CA PRO A 326 2.52 -24.37 10.37
C PRO A 326 3.13 -23.25 11.23
N ARG A 327 4.10 -22.49 10.69
CA ARG A 327 4.89 -21.52 11.47
C ARG A 327 4.64 -20.06 11.11
N THR A 328 4.03 -19.80 9.96
CA THR A 328 3.69 -18.43 9.53
C THR A 328 2.62 -17.84 10.44
N HIS A 329 2.56 -16.51 10.56
CA HIS A 329 1.52 -15.89 11.39
C HIS A 329 0.15 -16.06 10.76
N GLY A 330 0.06 -15.98 9.43
CA GLY A 330 -1.08 -16.49 8.67
C GLY A 330 -0.63 -16.97 7.30
N SER A 331 -1.38 -17.90 6.72
CA SER A 331 -1.09 -18.39 5.37
C SER A 331 -2.35 -18.84 4.65
N SER A 332 -2.30 -18.78 3.32
CA SER A 332 -3.32 -19.34 2.46
C SER A 332 -2.73 -19.96 1.21
N LEU A 333 -3.39 -20.98 0.69
CA LEU A 333 -3.18 -21.51 -0.65
C LEU A 333 -4.48 -21.27 -1.42
N PHE A 334 -4.46 -20.26 -2.29
CA PHE A 334 -5.60 -19.91 -3.15
C PHE A 334 -5.33 -20.42 -4.56
N THR A 335 -6.22 -21.27 -5.06
CA THR A 335 -6.14 -21.83 -6.41
C THR A 335 -7.41 -21.50 -7.17
N ARG A 336 -7.28 -20.91 -8.37
CA ARG A 336 -8.37 -20.67 -9.33
C ARG A 336 -7.98 -21.21 -10.70
N GLY A 337 -8.56 -22.35 -11.08
CA GLY A 337 -8.10 -23.14 -12.22
C GLY A 337 -6.61 -23.49 -12.09
N GLU A 338 -5.83 -23.23 -13.13
CA GLU A 338 -4.36 -23.42 -13.16
C GLU A 338 -3.61 -22.14 -12.72
N THR A 339 -4.18 -21.38 -11.78
CA THR A 339 -3.50 -20.23 -11.15
C THR A 339 -3.51 -20.42 -9.64
N GLN A 340 -2.33 -20.54 -9.05
CA GLN A 340 -2.16 -20.88 -7.65
C GLN A 340 -1.19 -19.91 -6.97
N ALA A 341 -1.64 -19.31 -5.88
CA ALA A 341 -0.84 -18.41 -5.05
C ALA A 341 -0.74 -18.99 -3.63
N LEU A 342 0.49 -19.23 -3.18
CA LEU A 342 0.80 -19.44 -1.77
C LEU A 342 1.09 -18.07 -1.17
N VAL A 343 0.23 -17.63 -0.24
CA VAL A 343 0.34 -16.30 0.36
C VAL A 343 0.59 -16.43 1.85
N THR A 344 1.53 -15.65 2.35
CA THR A 344 1.90 -15.62 3.78
C THR A 344 1.77 -14.22 4.33
N ALA A 345 1.25 -14.12 5.55
CA ALA A 345 1.19 -12.91 6.34
C ALA A 345 2.17 -13.01 7.51
N THR A 346 3.02 -11.99 7.63
CA THR A 346 3.97 -11.82 8.74
C THR A 346 3.66 -10.52 9.45
N LEU A 347 3.58 -10.60 10.78
CA LEU A 347 3.32 -9.48 11.67
C LEU A 347 4.63 -9.09 12.34
N GLY A 348 5.01 -7.81 12.21
CA GLY A 348 6.21 -7.22 12.77
C GLY A 348 5.88 -6.09 13.74
N THR A 349 6.93 -5.52 14.32
CA THR A 349 6.92 -4.43 15.28
C THR A 349 7.07 -3.06 14.57
N PHE A 350 7.05 -1.97 15.35
CA PHE A 350 7.29 -0.62 14.85
C PHE A 350 8.70 -0.42 14.24
N GLU A 351 9.67 -1.30 14.52
CA GLU A 351 10.99 -1.25 13.89
C GLU A 351 11.04 -1.88 12.50
N ASP A 352 10.07 -2.76 12.19
CA ASP A 352 10.04 -3.53 10.94
C ASP A 352 9.39 -2.75 9.78
N VAL A 353 8.95 -1.51 10.03
CA VAL A 353 8.41 -0.62 9.00
C VAL A 353 9.46 -0.34 7.93
N GLN A 354 9.04 -0.32 6.67
CA GLN A 354 9.92 0.05 5.59
C GLN A 354 10.01 1.58 5.52
N ARG A 355 11.20 2.15 5.73
CA ARG A 355 11.46 3.57 5.48
C ARG A 355 11.54 3.82 3.97
N LEU A 356 10.83 4.84 3.51
CA LEU A 356 10.80 5.25 2.12
C LEU A 356 11.57 6.57 1.98
N ASP A 357 12.49 6.62 1.02
CA ASP A 357 13.19 7.84 0.64
C ASP A 357 12.40 8.48 -0.52
N ILE A 358 11.30 9.16 -0.20
CA ILE A 358 10.43 9.84 -1.20
C ILE A 358 10.64 11.36 -1.16
N LEU A 359 10.36 12.01 -2.29
CA LEU A 359 10.60 13.45 -2.45
C LEU A 359 9.75 14.29 -1.50
N GLU A 360 8.52 13.85 -1.24
CA GLU A 360 7.52 14.58 -0.47
C GLU A 360 7.77 14.53 1.05
N ASP A 361 8.23 13.38 1.57
CA ASP A 361 8.39 13.14 3.01
C ASP A 361 9.58 12.23 3.31
N GLU A 362 10.58 12.77 4.00
CA GLU A 362 11.80 12.04 4.39
C GLU A 362 11.57 11.02 5.51
N ASN A 363 10.46 11.17 6.24
CA ASN A 363 10.07 10.27 7.32
C ASN A 363 8.97 9.30 6.88
N ALA A 364 8.68 9.23 5.58
CA ALA A 364 7.67 8.33 5.05
C ALA A 364 8.01 6.88 5.41
N VAL A 365 7.03 6.21 6.02
CA VAL A 365 7.12 4.80 6.38
C VAL A 365 5.98 4.02 5.78
N LYS A 366 6.28 2.79 5.40
CA LYS A 366 5.34 1.82 4.86
C LYS A 366 5.14 0.69 5.87
N ARG A 367 4.00 0.72 6.55
CA ARG A 367 3.57 -0.27 7.56
C ARG A 367 2.99 -1.54 6.93
N PHE A 368 2.36 -1.41 5.76
CA PHE A 368 1.80 -2.54 5.02
C PHE A 368 2.56 -2.74 3.71
N MET A 369 3.10 -3.94 3.50
CA MET A 369 3.94 -4.27 2.35
C MET A 369 3.41 -5.53 1.68
N VAL A 370 3.25 -5.50 0.35
CA VAL A 370 2.96 -6.71 -0.44
C VAL A 370 4.11 -7.00 -1.40
N HIS A 371 4.79 -8.12 -1.16
CA HIS A 371 5.80 -8.65 -2.06
C HIS A 371 5.21 -9.78 -2.91
N TYR A 372 5.42 -9.70 -4.21
CA TYR A 372 4.91 -10.65 -5.19
C TYR A 372 6.09 -11.28 -5.91
N ASN A 373 6.12 -12.62 -5.98
CA ASN A 373 7.17 -13.38 -6.64
C ASN A 373 6.57 -14.26 -7.75
N PHE A 374 7.22 -14.28 -8.91
CA PHE A 374 6.81 -15.08 -10.08
C PHE A 374 7.96 -16.00 -10.52
N PRO A 375 8.20 -17.10 -9.80
CA PRO A 375 9.28 -18.01 -10.13
C PRO A 375 9.01 -18.72 -11.47
N PRO A 376 10.03 -19.02 -12.28
CA PRO A 376 9.86 -19.52 -13.65
C PRO A 376 9.15 -20.88 -13.72
N PHE A 377 9.25 -21.70 -12.68
CA PHE A 377 8.54 -22.98 -12.61
C PHE A 377 7.02 -22.82 -12.65
N CYS A 378 6.46 -21.66 -12.26
CA CYS A 378 5.01 -21.46 -12.22
C CYS A 378 4.37 -21.42 -13.62
N VAL A 379 5.18 -21.17 -14.64
CA VAL A 379 4.80 -21.30 -16.07
C VAL A 379 5.46 -22.50 -16.74
N GLY A 380 6.29 -23.26 -16.01
CA GLY A 380 7.01 -24.43 -16.54
C GLY A 380 8.29 -24.07 -17.31
N GLU A 381 8.86 -22.90 -17.08
CA GLU A 381 10.06 -22.41 -17.76
C GLU A 381 11.31 -22.52 -16.87
N VAL A 382 12.49 -22.34 -17.47
CA VAL A 382 13.79 -22.26 -16.78
C VAL A 382 14.35 -20.85 -16.98
N SER A 383 14.62 -20.14 -15.88
CA SER A 383 15.28 -18.84 -15.90
C SER A 383 16.14 -18.64 -14.65
N PHE A 384 17.04 -17.66 -14.68
CA PHE A 384 17.79 -17.26 -13.49
C PHE A 384 16.87 -16.61 -12.46
N LEU A 385 17.01 -17.02 -11.19
CA LEU A 385 16.39 -16.34 -10.06
C LEU A 385 17.19 -15.08 -9.74
N ARG A 386 16.70 -13.92 -10.21
CA ARG A 386 17.29 -12.59 -9.97
C ARG A 386 16.39 -11.79 -9.01
N ALA A 387 16.76 -10.53 -8.77
CA ALA A 387 15.90 -9.59 -8.08
C ALA A 387 14.55 -9.41 -8.83
N PRO A 388 13.46 -9.05 -8.13
CA PRO A 388 12.15 -8.89 -8.74
C PRO A 388 12.16 -7.92 -9.93
N GLY A 389 11.56 -8.34 -11.04
CA GLY A 389 11.39 -7.54 -12.23
C GLY A 389 10.27 -6.52 -12.11
N ARG A 390 10.14 -5.64 -13.12
CA ARG A 390 9.10 -4.60 -13.18
C ARG A 390 7.68 -5.19 -13.10
N ARG A 391 7.46 -6.35 -13.73
CA ARG A 391 6.16 -7.02 -13.75
C ARG A 391 5.73 -7.43 -12.34
N GLU A 392 6.65 -8.05 -11.60
CA GLU A 392 6.43 -8.51 -10.24
C GLU A 392 6.15 -7.35 -9.28
N ILE A 393 6.95 -6.30 -9.35
CA ILE A 393 6.76 -5.08 -8.55
C ILE A 393 5.38 -4.46 -8.81
N GLY A 394 4.98 -4.28 -10.07
CA GLY A 394 3.67 -3.69 -10.35
C GLY A 394 2.48 -4.61 -10.05
N HIS A 395 2.64 -5.94 -10.09
CA HIS A 395 1.59 -6.84 -9.60
C HIS A 395 1.46 -6.78 -8.08
N GLY A 396 2.58 -6.72 -7.35
CA GLY A 396 2.59 -6.50 -5.90
C GLY A 396 1.92 -5.19 -5.52
N ALA A 397 2.29 -4.09 -6.19
CA ALA A 397 1.69 -2.76 -5.96
C ALA A 397 0.19 -2.70 -6.29
N LEU A 398 -0.26 -3.39 -7.34
CA LEU A 398 -1.70 -3.49 -7.63
C LEU A 398 -2.45 -4.21 -6.51
N ALA A 399 -1.91 -5.33 -6.02
CA ALA A 399 -2.51 -6.08 -4.92
C ALA A 399 -2.46 -5.28 -3.61
N GLU A 400 -1.37 -4.58 -3.35
CA GLU A 400 -1.24 -3.67 -2.21
C GLU A 400 -2.28 -2.57 -2.25
N ARG A 401 -2.40 -1.87 -3.39
CA ARG A 401 -3.40 -0.80 -3.58
C ARG A 401 -4.82 -1.30 -3.33
N ALA A 402 -5.13 -2.52 -3.73
CA ALA A 402 -6.43 -3.14 -3.49
C ALA A 402 -6.71 -3.43 -2.00
N LEU A 403 -5.67 -3.66 -1.20
CA LEU A 403 -5.78 -4.14 0.19
C LEU A 403 -5.56 -3.04 1.22
N VAL A 404 -4.80 -1.98 0.91
CA VAL A 404 -4.55 -0.84 1.83
C VAL A 404 -5.85 -0.32 2.48
N PRO A 405 -6.96 -0.10 1.75
CA PRO A 405 -8.22 0.36 2.35
C PRO A 405 -8.80 -0.59 3.41
N ALA A 406 -8.48 -1.88 3.32
CA ALA A 406 -8.94 -2.90 4.25
C ALA A 406 -8.09 -3.01 5.51
N ILE A 407 -6.87 -2.47 5.51
CA ILE A 407 -5.95 -2.58 6.64
C ILE A 407 -6.45 -1.70 7.80
N PRO A 408 -6.53 -2.24 9.03
CA PRO A 408 -6.89 -1.47 10.22
C PRO A 408 -5.91 -0.31 10.49
N ASP A 409 -6.41 0.74 11.13
CA ASP A 409 -5.57 1.84 11.60
C ASP A 409 -4.55 1.34 12.64
N GLU A 410 -3.45 2.06 12.78
CA GLU A 410 -2.35 1.64 13.67
C GLU A 410 -2.78 1.56 15.13
N ASP A 411 -3.68 2.43 15.58
CA ASP A 411 -4.23 2.41 16.94
C ASP A 411 -5.10 1.17 17.22
N VAL A 412 -5.73 0.62 16.18
CA VAL A 412 -6.56 -0.60 16.28
C VAL A 412 -5.68 -1.84 16.19
N PHE A 413 -4.67 -1.82 15.33
CA PHE A 413 -3.80 -2.96 15.10
C PHE A 413 -2.35 -2.49 14.89
N PRO A 414 -1.57 -2.35 15.98
CA PRO A 414 -0.25 -1.68 15.99
C PRO A 414 0.89 -2.54 15.45
N TYR A 415 0.62 -3.29 14.38
CA TYR A 415 1.54 -4.20 13.75
C TYR A 415 1.98 -3.65 12.39
N THR A 416 3.24 -3.86 12.09
CA THR A 416 3.73 -3.86 10.71
C THR A 416 3.28 -5.16 10.05
N ILE A 417 2.82 -5.10 8.81
CA ILE A 417 2.25 -6.24 8.10
C ILE A 417 3.00 -6.43 6.79
N ARG A 418 3.60 -7.62 6.63
CA ARG A 418 4.24 -8.03 5.38
C ARG A 418 3.49 -9.21 4.78
N ILE A 419 3.08 -9.06 3.54
CA ILE A 419 2.53 -10.12 2.70
C ILE A 419 3.60 -10.57 1.70
N VAL A 420 3.75 -11.87 1.55
CA VAL A 420 4.51 -12.46 0.44
C VAL A 420 3.60 -13.41 -0.31
N SER A 421 3.48 -13.21 -1.61
CA SER A 421 2.71 -14.07 -2.52
C SER A 421 3.66 -14.75 -3.50
N ASP A 422 3.86 -16.04 -3.31
CA ASP A 422 4.62 -16.90 -4.20
C ASP A 422 3.66 -17.59 -5.19
N ILE A 423 3.79 -17.27 -6.47
CA ILE A 423 2.96 -17.88 -7.51
C ILE A 423 3.52 -19.27 -7.83
N LEU A 424 2.70 -20.30 -7.62
CA LEU A 424 3.09 -21.70 -7.82
C LEU A 424 2.64 -22.22 -9.19
N GLU A 425 1.53 -21.70 -9.71
CA GLU A 425 1.00 -21.99 -11.04
C GLU A 425 0.44 -20.70 -11.64
N SER A 426 0.62 -20.47 -12.94
CA SER A 426 0.06 -19.30 -13.64
C SER A 426 -0.50 -19.65 -15.01
N ASN A 427 -1.81 -19.53 -15.12
CA ASN A 427 -2.56 -19.54 -16.38
C ASN A 427 -3.68 -18.49 -16.36
N GLY A 428 -3.52 -17.38 -15.64
CA GLY A 428 -4.48 -16.27 -15.66
C GLY A 428 -4.47 -15.43 -14.39
N SER A 429 -4.10 -14.15 -14.53
CA SER A 429 -4.12 -13.11 -13.49
C SER A 429 -3.78 -13.56 -12.06
N SER A 430 -2.55 -14.03 -11.88
CA SER A 430 -1.95 -14.30 -10.57
C SER A 430 -1.98 -13.11 -9.61
N SER A 431 -1.99 -11.86 -10.10
CA SER A 431 -2.15 -10.67 -9.24
C SER A 431 -3.48 -10.61 -8.50
N MET A 432 -4.57 -11.09 -9.12
CA MET A 432 -5.88 -11.16 -8.46
C MET A 432 -5.98 -12.37 -7.52
N ALA A 433 -5.28 -13.46 -7.84
CA ALA A 433 -5.08 -14.56 -6.90
C ALA A 433 -4.29 -14.10 -5.66
N THR A 434 -3.30 -13.22 -5.82
CA THR A 434 -2.58 -12.58 -4.71
C THR A 434 -3.51 -11.75 -3.83
N VAL A 435 -4.40 -10.93 -4.40
CA VAL A 435 -5.40 -10.17 -3.60
C VAL A 435 -6.24 -11.11 -2.75
N CYS A 436 -6.85 -12.14 -3.37
CA CYS A 436 -7.69 -13.10 -2.64
C CYS A 436 -6.89 -13.86 -1.57
N GLY A 437 -5.71 -14.39 -1.93
CA GLY A 437 -4.85 -15.12 -1.02
C GLY A 437 -4.33 -14.27 0.13
N ALA A 438 -4.00 -13.00 -0.12
CA ALA A 438 -3.55 -12.06 0.91
C ALA A 438 -4.68 -11.73 1.89
N THR A 439 -5.89 -11.46 1.41
CA THR A 439 -7.06 -11.28 2.27
C THR A 439 -7.25 -12.50 3.19
N LEU A 440 -7.20 -13.71 2.64
CA LEU A 440 -7.32 -14.96 3.41
C LEU A 440 -6.19 -15.14 4.43
N ALA A 441 -4.94 -14.83 4.05
CA ALA A 441 -3.78 -14.96 4.93
C ALA A 441 -3.82 -13.90 6.06
N LEU A 442 -4.33 -12.70 5.80
CA LEU A 442 -4.56 -11.67 6.80
C LEU A 442 -5.64 -12.09 7.80
N MET A 443 -6.76 -12.64 7.31
CA MET A 443 -7.83 -13.20 8.15
C MET A 443 -7.30 -14.36 9.01
N ASP A 444 -6.52 -15.26 8.42
CA ASP A 444 -5.87 -16.37 9.11
C ASP A 444 -4.86 -15.90 10.17
N ALA A 445 -4.16 -14.78 9.93
CA ALA A 445 -3.25 -14.16 10.89
C ALA A 445 -3.94 -13.44 12.06
N GLY A 446 -5.27 -13.32 12.02
CA GLY A 446 -6.06 -12.59 13.02
C GLY A 446 -6.01 -11.08 12.86
N VAL A 447 -5.73 -10.58 11.65
CA VAL A 447 -5.79 -9.13 11.37
C VAL A 447 -7.26 -8.70 11.30
N PRO A 448 -7.71 -7.72 12.09
CA PRO A 448 -9.08 -7.22 12.08
C PRO A 448 -9.31 -6.31 10.87
N LEU A 449 -9.46 -6.92 9.69
CA LEU A 449 -9.67 -6.19 8.44
C LEU A 449 -10.97 -5.36 8.50
N LYS A 450 -10.91 -4.11 8.04
CA LYS A 450 -12.08 -3.21 7.92
C LYS A 450 -13.11 -3.73 6.93
N MET A 451 -12.65 -4.48 5.92
CA MET A 451 -13.46 -5.04 4.85
C MET A 451 -12.75 -6.26 4.22
N ILE A 452 -13.51 -7.14 3.56
CA ILE A 452 -12.96 -8.33 2.89
C ILE A 452 -12.92 -8.07 1.38
N VAL A 453 -11.72 -8.14 0.80
CA VAL A 453 -11.45 -7.78 -0.60
C VAL A 453 -11.21 -9.03 -1.42
N ALA A 454 -11.89 -9.14 -2.56
CA ALA A 454 -11.68 -10.16 -3.58
C ALA A 454 -11.28 -9.53 -4.92
N GLY A 455 -10.56 -10.29 -5.75
CA GLY A 455 -10.08 -9.85 -7.06
C GLY A 455 -10.54 -10.76 -8.20
N ILE A 456 -10.87 -10.17 -9.34
CA ILE A 456 -11.19 -10.87 -10.58
C ILE A 456 -10.46 -10.23 -11.77
N ALA A 457 -10.13 -11.06 -12.75
CA ALA A 457 -9.59 -10.60 -14.02
C ALA A 457 -10.57 -10.89 -15.13
N MET A 458 -10.63 -9.95 -16.06
CA MET A 458 -11.62 -9.88 -17.10
C MET A 458 -10.90 -9.56 -18.40
N GLY A 459 -11.47 -10.00 -19.52
CA GLY A 459 -10.96 -9.66 -20.83
C GLY A 459 -12.06 -9.28 -21.81
N LEU A 460 -11.65 -8.74 -22.94
CA LEU A 460 -12.51 -8.38 -24.04
C LEU A 460 -11.96 -8.96 -25.34
N VAL A 461 -12.83 -9.45 -26.19
CA VAL A 461 -12.53 -9.68 -27.60
C VAL A 461 -13.51 -8.83 -28.40
N ILE A 462 -13.01 -7.97 -29.30
CA ILE A 462 -13.79 -7.06 -30.13
C ILE A 462 -13.33 -7.09 -31.59
N GLU A 463 -14.27 -7.24 -32.51
CA GLU A 463 -14.01 -7.21 -33.95
C GLU A 463 -15.22 -6.66 -34.71
N ASN A 464 -14.99 -5.70 -35.61
CA ASN A 464 -16.04 -5.09 -36.44
C ASN A 464 -17.27 -4.60 -35.64
N GLY A 465 -17.06 -4.08 -34.43
CA GLY A 465 -18.11 -3.59 -33.52
C GLY A 465 -18.80 -4.67 -32.68
N ASN A 466 -18.59 -5.96 -32.99
CA ASN A 466 -19.05 -7.07 -32.14
C ASN A 466 -18.04 -7.31 -31.03
N TRP A 467 -18.49 -7.41 -29.78
CA TRP A 467 -17.61 -7.69 -28.65
C TRP A 467 -18.16 -8.76 -27.72
N VAL A 468 -17.28 -9.42 -26.96
CA VAL A 468 -17.62 -10.29 -25.84
C VAL A 468 -16.69 -10.03 -24.65
N THR A 469 -17.26 -9.97 -23.44
CA THR A 469 -16.51 -9.86 -22.19
C THR A 469 -16.33 -11.23 -21.57
N LEU A 470 -15.09 -11.58 -21.25
CA LEU A 470 -14.69 -12.86 -20.69
C LEU A 470 -14.40 -12.71 -19.19
N THR A 471 -15.11 -13.47 -18.36
CA THR A 471 -14.85 -13.58 -16.92
C THR A 471 -13.71 -14.56 -16.63
N ASP A 472 -12.83 -14.19 -15.70
CA ASP A 472 -11.71 -15.01 -15.23
C ASP A 472 -10.86 -15.54 -16.38
N ILE A 473 -10.21 -14.61 -17.08
CA ILE A 473 -9.44 -14.90 -18.28
C ILE A 473 -8.24 -15.82 -18.01
N ALA A 474 -8.04 -16.77 -18.93
CA ALA A 474 -6.86 -17.61 -19.00
C ALA A 474 -5.73 -16.94 -19.81
N GLY A 475 -4.52 -17.49 -19.75
CA GLY A 475 -3.35 -16.89 -20.41
C GLY A 475 -3.52 -16.71 -21.93
N LEU A 476 -4.21 -17.64 -22.61
CA LEU A 476 -4.50 -17.53 -24.04
C LEU A 476 -5.48 -16.39 -24.36
N GLU A 477 -6.48 -16.21 -23.49
CA GLU A 477 -7.53 -15.19 -23.63
C GLU A 477 -6.99 -13.79 -23.33
N ASP A 478 -6.04 -13.66 -22.41
CA ASP A 478 -5.26 -12.44 -22.23
C ASP A 478 -4.42 -12.15 -23.49
N HIS A 479 -3.65 -13.13 -23.97
CA HIS A 479 -2.72 -12.93 -25.08
C HIS A 479 -3.40 -12.52 -26.39
N TYR A 480 -4.56 -13.10 -26.72
CA TYR A 480 -5.30 -12.80 -27.95
C TYR A 480 -6.52 -11.88 -27.76
N GLY A 481 -6.78 -11.45 -26.53
CA GLY A 481 -7.78 -10.45 -26.20
C GLY A 481 -7.34 -9.03 -26.54
N ASP A 482 -8.30 -8.13 -26.63
CA ASP A 482 -8.13 -6.72 -26.99
C ASP A 482 -8.08 -5.79 -25.78
N MET A 483 -8.49 -6.30 -24.62
CA MET A 483 -8.41 -5.62 -23.34
C MET A 483 -8.24 -6.68 -22.24
N ASP A 484 -7.37 -6.40 -21.29
CA ASP A 484 -7.30 -7.10 -20.02
C ASP A 484 -7.51 -6.10 -18.89
N PHE A 485 -8.45 -6.38 -17.99
CA PHE A 485 -8.67 -5.54 -16.83
C PHE A 485 -8.91 -6.34 -15.56
N LYS A 486 -8.47 -5.76 -14.46
CA LYS A 486 -8.37 -6.39 -13.16
C LYS A 486 -9.14 -5.50 -12.20
N VAL A 487 -10.10 -6.10 -11.51
CA VAL A 487 -10.96 -5.40 -10.56
C VAL A 487 -10.85 -6.10 -9.22
N ALA A 488 -10.48 -5.33 -8.20
CA ALA A 488 -10.51 -5.76 -6.82
C ALA A 488 -11.46 -4.88 -6.02
N GLY A 489 -12.10 -5.46 -5.01
CA GLY A 489 -13.08 -4.75 -4.21
C GLY A 489 -13.87 -5.67 -3.29
N THR A 490 -14.86 -5.08 -2.65
CA THR A 490 -15.72 -5.69 -1.65
C THR A 490 -17.13 -5.88 -2.24
N ARG A 491 -18.11 -6.17 -1.37
CA ARG A 491 -19.53 -6.08 -1.74
C ARG A 491 -20.00 -4.65 -2.01
N ASN A 492 -19.39 -3.66 -1.35
CA ASN A 492 -19.86 -2.27 -1.39
C ASN A 492 -19.23 -1.47 -2.53
N GLY A 493 -18.07 -1.89 -3.05
CA GLY A 493 -17.47 -1.23 -4.20
C GLY A 493 -16.06 -1.71 -4.53
N ILE A 494 -15.43 -0.99 -5.45
CA ILE A 494 -14.08 -1.22 -5.97
C ILE A 494 -13.05 -0.63 -4.99
N THR A 495 -11.97 -1.36 -4.75
CA THR A 495 -10.77 -0.88 -4.05
C THR A 495 -9.58 -0.67 -4.99
N ALA A 496 -9.51 -1.40 -6.11
CA ALA A 496 -8.55 -1.13 -7.17
C ALA A 496 -9.10 -1.54 -8.54
N LEU A 497 -8.72 -0.77 -9.56
CA LEU A 497 -9.00 -1.06 -10.96
C LEU A 497 -7.72 -0.88 -11.78
N GLN A 498 -7.40 -1.83 -12.64
CA GLN A 498 -6.36 -1.68 -13.64
C GLN A 498 -6.89 -2.17 -14.98
N MET A 499 -6.77 -1.37 -16.02
CA MET A 499 -7.22 -1.72 -17.37
C MET A 499 -6.11 -1.41 -18.37
N ASP A 500 -5.79 -2.40 -19.18
CA ASP A 500 -4.85 -2.33 -20.29
C ASP A 500 -5.59 -2.66 -21.58
N ILE A 501 -5.62 -1.70 -22.50
CA ILE A 501 -6.30 -1.83 -23.79
C ILE A 501 -5.23 -2.03 -24.87
N LYS A 502 -5.36 -3.11 -25.63
CA LYS A 502 -4.42 -3.53 -26.70
C LYS A 502 -4.88 -3.08 -28.09
N VAL A 503 -6.10 -2.56 -28.19
CA VAL A 503 -6.63 -1.84 -29.35
C VAL A 503 -6.48 -0.33 -29.18
N LYS A 504 -6.74 0.44 -30.23
CA LYS A 504 -6.57 1.91 -30.20
C LYS A 504 -7.41 2.60 -29.11
N ASN A 505 -8.61 2.08 -28.85
CA ASN A 505 -9.51 2.58 -27.82
C ASN A 505 -10.67 1.61 -27.57
N VAL A 506 -11.35 1.81 -26.44
CA VAL A 506 -12.61 1.16 -26.07
C VAL A 506 -13.62 2.22 -25.64
N THR A 507 -14.90 2.00 -25.97
CA THR A 507 -15.99 2.92 -25.62
C THR A 507 -16.40 2.80 -24.16
N PHE A 508 -17.04 3.84 -23.61
CA PHE A 508 -17.50 3.82 -22.22
C PHE A 508 -18.56 2.74 -21.96
N ASP A 509 -19.43 2.43 -22.93
CA ASP A 509 -20.47 1.41 -22.79
C ASP A 509 -19.87 0.02 -22.61
N ILE A 510 -18.78 -0.28 -23.32
CA ILE A 510 -18.04 -1.54 -23.18
C ILE A 510 -17.42 -1.61 -21.78
N ILE A 511 -16.78 -0.52 -21.34
CA ILE A 511 -16.17 -0.44 -19.99
C ILE A 511 -17.23 -0.66 -18.91
N GLU A 512 -18.38 0.00 -19.02
CA GLU A 512 -19.49 -0.09 -18.07
C GLU A 512 -20.05 -1.51 -18.01
N SER A 513 -20.35 -2.12 -19.16
CA SER A 513 -20.82 -3.50 -19.22
C SER A 513 -19.81 -4.48 -18.63
N ALA A 514 -18.52 -4.27 -18.90
CA ALA A 514 -17.47 -5.14 -18.40
C ALA A 514 -17.30 -5.03 -16.88
N LEU A 515 -17.37 -3.82 -16.31
CA LEU A 515 -17.32 -3.61 -14.87
C LEU A 515 -18.51 -4.25 -14.14
N MET A 516 -19.70 -4.19 -14.71
CA MET A 516 -20.89 -4.84 -14.13
C MET A 516 -20.74 -6.37 -14.10
N GLN A 517 -20.23 -6.97 -15.19
CA GLN A 517 -19.92 -8.41 -15.21
C GLN A 517 -18.79 -8.76 -14.22
N ALA A 518 -17.80 -7.88 -14.06
CA ALA A 518 -16.73 -8.05 -13.08
C ALA A 518 -17.25 -8.01 -11.64
N LYS A 519 -18.24 -7.16 -11.34
CA LYS A 519 -18.92 -7.11 -10.03
C LYS A 519 -19.56 -8.46 -9.70
N GLU A 520 -20.37 -9.00 -10.62
CA GLU A 520 -21.01 -10.32 -10.46
C GLU A 520 -19.96 -11.40 -10.12
N ALA A 521 -18.87 -11.44 -10.89
CA ALA A 521 -17.83 -12.44 -10.70
C ALA A 521 -17.02 -12.24 -9.40
N ARG A 522 -16.69 -11.00 -9.06
CA ARG A 522 -15.99 -10.63 -7.81
C ARG A 522 -16.76 -11.10 -6.59
N LEU A 523 -18.09 -10.92 -6.59
CA LEU A 523 -18.96 -11.36 -5.49
C LEU A 523 -18.95 -12.88 -5.33
N GLN A 524 -18.98 -13.64 -6.43
CA GLN A 524 -18.87 -15.11 -6.37
C GLN A 524 -17.53 -15.58 -5.79
N VAL A 525 -16.41 -14.91 -6.15
CA VAL A 525 -15.09 -15.20 -5.56
C VAL A 525 -15.10 -14.89 -4.06
N LEU A 526 -15.68 -13.77 -3.68
CA LEU A 526 -15.79 -13.36 -2.28
C LEU A 526 -16.61 -14.36 -1.46
N ASP A 527 -17.73 -14.84 -1.99
CA ASP A 527 -18.56 -15.87 -1.35
C ASP A 527 -17.75 -17.14 -1.09
N LYS A 528 -16.96 -17.60 -2.07
CA LYS A 528 -16.06 -18.75 -1.92
C LYS A 528 -14.98 -18.54 -0.88
N MET A 529 -14.45 -17.32 -0.76
CA MET A 529 -13.48 -16.98 0.29
C MET A 529 -14.10 -17.05 1.69
N LEU A 530 -15.31 -16.53 1.85
CA LEU A 530 -16.04 -16.54 3.12
C LEU A 530 -16.52 -17.95 3.52
N GLU A 531 -16.77 -18.84 2.55
CA GLU A 531 -16.98 -20.27 2.83
C GLU A 531 -15.75 -20.92 3.48
N ALA A 532 -14.53 -20.50 3.10
CA ALA A 532 -13.29 -21.06 3.64
C ALA A 532 -12.89 -20.47 5.00
N ILE A 533 -13.14 -19.18 5.21
CA ILE A 533 -12.93 -18.48 6.49
C ILE A 533 -13.98 -17.35 6.62
N PRO A 534 -15.04 -17.55 7.42
CA PRO A 534 -16.15 -16.58 7.50
C PRO A 534 -15.76 -15.23 8.11
N GLU A 535 -14.84 -15.23 9.07
CA GLU A 535 -14.36 -14.05 9.79
C GLU A 535 -12.86 -14.18 10.11
N PRO A 536 -12.12 -13.06 10.29
CA PRO A 536 -10.76 -13.12 10.80
C PRO A 536 -10.66 -13.91 12.10
N ARG A 537 -9.55 -14.61 12.31
CA ARG A 537 -9.33 -15.33 13.58
C ARG A 537 -9.34 -14.34 14.75
N LYS A 538 -9.97 -14.74 15.85
CA LYS A 538 -10.07 -13.91 17.06
C LYS A 538 -8.73 -13.71 17.77
N GLU A 539 -7.84 -14.69 17.64
CA GLU A 539 -6.52 -14.67 18.25
C GLU A 539 -5.45 -14.59 17.15
N ILE A 540 -4.46 -13.75 17.38
CA ILE A 540 -3.25 -13.70 16.56
C ILE A 540 -2.36 -14.92 16.83
N SER A 541 -1.63 -15.35 15.80
CA SER A 541 -0.73 -16.52 15.87
C SER A 541 0.15 -16.52 17.13
N PRO A 542 0.37 -17.67 17.78
CA PRO A 542 1.26 -17.77 18.94
C PRO A 542 2.72 -17.45 18.62
N TYR A 543 3.10 -17.46 17.33
CA TYR A 543 4.45 -17.10 16.88
C TYR A 543 4.60 -15.61 16.56
N ALA A 544 3.49 -14.87 16.51
CA ALA A 544 3.51 -13.43 16.26
C ALA A 544 3.93 -12.66 17.53
N PRO A 545 4.67 -11.55 17.38
CA PRO A 545 5.00 -10.69 18.51
C PRO A 545 3.72 -10.19 19.20
N ARG A 546 3.80 -9.98 20.51
CA ARG A 546 2.70 -9.39 21.30
C ARG A 546 2.97 -7.91 21.48
N ILE A 547 2.01 -7.06 21.14
CA ILE A 547 2.14 -5.62 21.27
C ILE A 547 1.13 -5.12 22.29
N GLY A 548 1.62 -4.40 23.30
CA GLY A 548 0.83 -3.68 24.27
C GLY A 548 1.02 -2.18 24.11
N ILE A 549 -0.06 -1.42 24.23
CA ILE A 549 -0.01 0.04 24.25
C ILE A 549 -0.44 0.51 25.64
N ILE A 550 0.29 1.48 26.18
CA ILE A 550 -0.11 2.22 27.37
C ILE A 550 0.02 3.70 27.10
N GLU A 551 -1.04 4.44 27.40
CA GLU A 551 -1.01 5.90 27.41
C GLU A 551 -0.58 6.40 28.79
N ILE A 552 0.34 7.36 28.78
CA ILE A 552 0.98 7.91 29.97
C ILE A 552 0.89 9.43 29.87
N ASN A 553 0.86 10.13 31.01
CA ASN A 553 0.97 11.58 30.98
C ASN A 553 2.33 11.96 30.33
N PRO A 554 2.37 12.83 29.30
CA PRO A 554 3.62 13.29 28.68
C PRO A 554 4.70 13.75 29.67
N ASP A 555 4.32 14.32 30.82
CA ASP A 555 5.26 14.75 31.85
C ASP A 555 6.07 13.59 32.47
N LYS A 556 5.47 12.38 32.50
CA LYS A 556 6.08 11.15 33.04
C LYS A 556 6.97 10.42 32.04
N ILE A 557 7.07 10.89 30.79
CA ILE A 557 8.01 10.32 29.79
C ILE A 557 9.45 10.37 30.30
N LYS A 558 9.83 11.48 30.97
CA LYS A 558 11.18 11.65 31.54
C LYS A 558 11.50 10.61 32.60
N ASP A 559 10.52 10.25 33.43
CA ASP A 559 10.67 9.25 34.49
C ASP A 559 10.81 7.84 33.90
N LEU A 560 10.02 7.53 32.86
CA LEU A 560 10.08 6.25 32.15
C LEU A 560 11.42 6.05 31.41
N ILE A 561 11.91 7.08 30.71
CA ILE A 561 13.21 7.02 30.03
C ILE A 561 14.33 6.95 31.07
N GLY A 562 14.25 7.80 32.10
CA GLY A 562 15.26 7.95 33.14
C GLY A 562 16.57 8.60 32.65
N PRO A 563 17.51 8.90 33.56
CA PRO A 563 18.79 9.51 33.20
C PRO A 563 19.56 8.68 32.16
N ALA A 564 19.91 9.30 31.03
CA ALA A 564 20.58 8.66 29.88
C ALA A 564 19.88 7.40 29.33
N GLY A 565 18.57 7.27 29.53
CA GLY A 565 17.79 6.10 29.11
C GLY A 565 17.99 4.87 29.99
N LYS A 566 18.56 5.01 31.21
CA LYS A 566 18.89 3.87 32.06
C LYS A 566 17.68 3.07 32.50
N THR A 567 16.55 3.73 32.79
CA THR A 567 15.32 3.07 33.26
C THR A 567 14.73 2.21 32.14
N ILE A 568 14.51 2.80 30.96
CA ILE A 568 13.95 2.09 29.80
C ILE A 568 14.87 0.95 29.33
N LYS A 569 16.20 1.16 29.30
CA LYS A 569 17.17 0.10 29.01
C LYS A 569 17.12 -1.03 30.03
N GLY A 570 16.96 -0.73 31.31
CA GLY A 570 16.82 -1.74 32.36
C GLY A 570 15.56 -2.60 32.21
N ILE A 571 14.44 -2.01 31.76
CA ILE A 571 13.22 -2.77 31.44
C ILE A 571 13.49 -3.68 30.23
N ILE A 572 14.05 -3.13 29.16
CA ILE A 572 14.39 -3.87 27.93
C ILE A 572 15.34 -5.04 28.24
N GLU A 573 16.41 -4.82 28.99
CA GLU A 573 17.38 -5.87 29.36
C GLU A 573 16.75 -6.96 30.24
N LYS A 574 15.84 -6.60 31.15
CA LYS A 574 15.18 -7.54 32.06
C LYS A 574 14.12 -8.39 31.37
N THR A 575 13.38 -7.81 30.43
CA THR A 575 12.18 -8.42 29.84
C THR A 575 12.37 -8.88 28.40
N GLY A 576 13.44 -8.46 27.73
CA GLY A 576 13.69 -8.76 26.32
C GLY A 576 12.71 -8.10 25.33
N VAL A 577 11.92 -7.14 25.79
CA VAL A 577 10.94 -6.42 24.96
C VAL A 577 11.57 -5.24 24.22
N LYS A 578 10.88 -4.74 23.21
CA LYS A 578 11.17 -3.45 22.56
C LYS A 578 10.16 -2.42 23.03
N ILE A 579 10.60 -1.19 23.29
CA ILE A 579 9.73 -0.11 23.77
C ILE A 579 9.93 1.11 22.87
N ASN A 580 8.85 1.61 22.30
CA ASN A 580 8.78 2.91 21.65
C ASN A 580 8.01 3.88 22.55
N VAL A 581 8.55 5.08 22.75
CA VAL A 581 7.90 6.14 23.54
C VAL A 581 7.71 7.35 22.64
N GLU A 582 6.47 7.70 22.36
CA GLU A 582 6.10 8.87 21.58
C GLU A 582 5.93 10.10 22.49
N ASN A 583 6.16 11.30 21.92
CA ASN A 583 6.10 12.56 22.66
C ASN A 583 4.69 12.91 23.17
N ASN A 584 3.65 12.28 22.63
CA ASN A 584 2.25 12.42 23.05
C ASN A 584 1.90 11.57 24.29
N GLY A 585 2.85 10.78 24.81
CA GLY A 585 2.61 9.88 25.95
C GLY A 585 2.16 8.47 25.54
N LYS A 586 2.10 8.14 24.26
CA LYS A 586 1.83 6.78 23.79
C LYS A 586 3.11 5.94 23.91
N VAL A 587 3.03 4.84 24.65
CA VAL A 587 4.13 3.89 24.84
C VAL A 587 3.72 2.55 24.24
N THR A 588 4.46 2.11 23.23
CA THR A 588 4.23 0.84 22.52
C THR A 588 5.31 -0.17 22.93
N VAL A 589 4.89 -1.29 23.51
CA VAL A 589 5.75 -2.37 23.98
C VAL A 589 5.55 -3.60 23.11
N ALA A 590 6.60 -4.08 22.45
CA ALA A 590 6.58 -5.30 21.65
C ALA A 590 7.39 -6.40 22.32
N ALA A 591 6.78 -7.55 22.56
CA ALA A 591 7.37 -8.69 23.25
C ALA A 591 7.33 -9.97 22.40
N PRO A 592 8.27 -10.90 22.60
CA PRO A 592 8.26 -12.20 21.92
C PRO A 592 7.15 -13.12 22.42
N ASP A 593 6.68 -12.94 23.65
CA ASP A 593 5.67 -13.77 24.30
C ASP A 593 4.82 -12.95 25.29
N PRO A 594 3.62 -13.45 25.69
CA PRO A 594 2.73 -12.75 26.61
C PRO A 594 3.32 -12.46 28.00
N ASN A 595 4.14 -13.35 28.57
CA ASN A 595 4.66 -13.16 29.93
C ASN A 595 5.66 -12.00 29.97
N SER A 596 6.51 -11.92 28.95
CA SER A 596 7.46 -10.82 28.78
C SER A 596 6.74 -9.48 28.61
N LEU A 597 5.62 -9.46 27.87
CA LEU A 597 4.78 -8.26 27.72
C LEU A 597 4.18 -7.82 29.06
N ASP A 598 3.56 -8.75 29.79
CA ASP A 598 2.89 -8.46 31.05
C ASP A 598 3.87 -7.92 32.10
N GLU A 599 5.07 -8.50 32.20
CA GLU A 599 6.11 -8.01 33.11
C GLU A 599 6.61 -6.62 32.71
N ALA A 600 6.83 -6.36 31.42
CA ALA A 600 7.24 -5.02 30.95
C ALA A 600 6.14 -3.97 31.24
N MET A 601 4.88 -4.29 30.95
CA MET A 601 3.75 -3.40 31.22
C MET A 601 3.58 -3.16 32.72
N ARG A 602 3.80 -4.16 33.56
CA ARG A 602 3.80 -4.01 35.03
C ARG A 602 4.89 -3.04 35.49
N LEU A 603 6.13 -3.21 35.03
CA LEU A 603 7.25 -2.33 35.38
C LEU A 603 7.02 -0.88 34.94
N ILE A 604 6.50 -0.71 33.71
CA ILE A 604 6.15 0.61 33.18
C ILE A 604 5.08 1.26 34.06
N ARG A 605 4.00 0.54 34.39
CA ARG A 605 2.96 1.04 35.30
C ARG A 605 3.52 1.37 36.67
N GLU A 606 4.41 0.57 37.24
CA GLU A 606 5.03 0.86 38.55
C GLU A 606 5.83 2.16 38.55
N ILE A 607 6.51 2.48 37.45
CA ILE A 607 7.29 3.72 37.31
C ILE A 607 6.38 4.94 37.12
N ILE A 608 5.27 4.79 36.38
CA ILE A 608 4.37 5.91 36.05
C ILE A 608 3.34 6.14 37.16
N MET A 609 2.89 5.07 37.83
CA MET A 609 2.00 5.10 39.00
C MET A 609 2.75 5.42 40.29
N VAL A 610 3.98 5.92 40.21
CA VAL A 610 4.56 6.70 41.29
C VAL A 610 3.72 7.97 41.40
N GLU A 611 2.57 7.84 42.08
CA GLU A 611 1.77 8.94 42.59
C GLU A 611 2.75 9.95 43.22
N GLU A 612 2.65 11.20 42.79
CA GLU A 612 3.30 12.28 43.50
C GLU A 612 2.91 12.22 44.96
N VAL A 613 3.87 12.49 45.83
CA VAL A 613 3.62 12.46 47.26
C VAL A 613 2.64 13.60 47.55
N GLU A 614 1.39 13.26 47.86
CA GLU A 614 0.35 14.26 48.10
C GLU A 614 0.51 14.85 49.51
N VAL A 615 0.61 16.18 49.58
CA VAL A 615 0.53 16.90 50.84
C VAL A 615 -0.82 16.60 51.49
N GLY A 616 -0.79 15.98 52.66
CA GLY A 616 -1.98 15.58 53.42
C GLY A 616 -2.26 14.07 53.44
N LYS A 617 -1.60 13.26 52.60
CA LYS A 617 -1.79 11.80 52.60
C LYS A 617 -0.91 11.11 53.66
N ILE A 618 -1.37 9.96 54.14
CA ILE A 618 -0.71 9.16 55.18
C ILE A 618 0.04 8.01 54.51
N TYR A 619 1.32 7.84 54.85
CA TYR A 619 2.19 6.80 54.31
C TYR A 619 2.82 5.98 55.45
N LYS A 620 3.09 4.69 55.18
CA LYS A 620 3.92 3.85 56.05
C LYS A 620 5.38 3.99 55.60
N GLY A 621 6.20 4.63 56.43
CA GLY A 621 7.61 4.87 56.15
C GLY A 621 8.53 4.03 57.00
N LYS A 622 9.59 3.49 56.39
CA LYS A 622 10.66 2.75 57.09
C LYS A 622 11.83 3.68 57.39
N VAL A 623 12.26 3.76 58.64
CA VAL A 623 13.37 4.60 59.06
C VAL A 623 14.68 4.07 58.47
N LYS A 624 15.34 4.88 57.62
CA LYS A 624 16.62 4.56 56.99
C LYS A 624 17.81 5.11 57.75
N ARG A 625 17.68 6.31 58.29
CA ARG A 625 18.74 7.03 59.01
C ARG A 625 18.15 7.95 60.06
N ILE A 626 18.80 8.03 61.21
CA ILE A 626 18.41 8.94 62.30
C ILE A 626 19.51 9.97 62.55
N GLU A 627 19.13 11.24 62.60
CA GLU A 627 19.98 12.37 62.98
C GLU A 627 19.44 13.03 64.26
N ASP A 628 20.23 13.90 64.90
CA ASP A 628 19.83 14.55 66.15
C ASP A 628 18.59 15.46 66.01
N TYR A 629 18.33 15.97 64.80
CA TYR A 629 17.21 16.87 64.50
C TYR A 629 16.01 16.17 63.85
N GLY A 630 16.11 14.89 63.48
CA GLY A 630 15.02 14.18 62.80
C GLY A 630 15.37 12.79 62.31
N ALA A 631 14.40 12.12 61.71
CA ALA A 631 14.57 10.80 61.11
C ALA A 631 14.19 10.83 59.63
N PHE A 632 15.01 10.19 58.80
CA PHE A 632 14.75 10.01 57.37
C PHE A 632 14.02 8.69 57.15
N LEU A 633 12.78 8.79 56.68
CA LEU A 633 11.91 7.65 56.42
C LEU A 633 11.77 7.47 54.92
N GLU A 634 12.03 6.25 54.43
CA GLU A 634 11.65 5.84 53.09
C GLU A 634 10.14 5.53 53.12
N ILE A 635 9.33 6.45 52.58
CA ILE A 635 7.86 6.33 52.53
C ILE A 635 7.38 5.58 51.29
N ARG A 636 8.22 5.53 50.25
CA ARG A 636 8.07 4.78 49.00
C ARG A 636 9.46 4.44 48.45
N PRO A 637 9.61 3.44 47.56
CA PRO A 637 10.90 3.09 46.98
C PRO A 637 11.63 4.32 46.42
N ASN A 638 12.83 4.60 46.92
CA ASN A 638 13.66 5.76 46.56
C ASN A 638 13.10 7.15 46.93
N VAL A 639 12.01 7.24 47.69
CA VAL A 639 11.42 8.51 48.16
C VAL A 639 11.61 8.65 49.67
N ILE A 640 12.50 9.57 50.06
CA ILE A 640 12.87 9.82 51.45
C ILE A 640 12.23 11.12 51.93
N GLY A 641 11.46 11.04 53.01
CA GLY A 641 10.94 12.21 53.72
C GLY A 641 11.62 12.39 55.07
N LEU A 642 11.70 13.65 55.53
CA LEU A 642 12.25 14.01 56.83
C LEU A 642 11.11 14.15 57.85
N LEU A 643 11.13 13.33 58.89
CA LEU A 643 10.35 13.51 60.10
C LEU A 643 11.17 14.35 61.08
N HIS A 644 10.88 15.63 61.20
CA HIS A 644 11.59 16.54 62.12
C HIS A 644 11.20 16.27 63.58
N ILE A 645 12.11 16.51 64.53
CA ILE A 645 11.89 16.24 65.97
C ILE A 645 10.62 16.92 66.53
N SER A 646 10.26 18.10 66.00
CA SER A 646 9.04 18.83 66.40
C SER A 646 7.74 18.20 65.95
N GLU A 647 7.80 17.31 64.94
CA GLU A 647 6.66 16.69 64.29
C GLU A 647 6.49 15.20 64.65
N MET A 648 7.30 14.69 65.59
CA MET A 648 7.28 13.29 66.03
C MET A 648 6.20 12.97 67.07
N ALA A 649 5.87 13.89 67.97
CA ALA A 649 4.88 13.68 69.03
C ALA A 649 4.22 14.98 69.53
N ASN A 650 3.09 14.85 70.22
CA ASN A 650 2.35 15.96 70.85
C ASN A 650 3.00 16.55 72.13
N TYR A 651 4.16 16.05 72.55
CA TYR A 651 4.90 16.49 73.74
C TYR A 651 6.37 16.77 73.40
N ARG A 652 7.08 17.49 74.28
CA ARG A 652 8.48 17.88 74.03
C ARG A 652 9.41 16.68 74.16
N ILE A 653 10.14 16.39 73.09
CA ILE A 653 11.11 15.29 72.98
C ILE A 653 12.51 15.86 73.17
N ARG A 654 13.37 15.18 73.95
CA ARG A 654 14.78 15.57 74.14
C ARG A 654 15.72 14.89 73.16
N ASN A 655 15.42 13.66 72.74
CA ASN A 655 16.24 12.89 71.80
C ASN A 655 15.36 12.10 70.82
N VAL A 656 15.70 12.14 69.53
CA VAL A 656 14.96 11.44 68.46
C VAL A 656 15.01 9.92 68.64
N ARG A 657 16.14 9.39 69.10
CA ARG A 657 16.40 7.95 69.26
C ARG A 657 15.51 7.28 70.32
N ASP A 658 14.86 8.07 71.17
CA ASP A 658 13.93 7.57 72.19
C ASP A 658 12.58 7.16 71.58
N ILE A 659 12.25 7.64 70.36
CA ILE A 659 10.93 7.46 69.73
C ILE A 659 10.99 6.61 68.47
N VAL A 660 12.13 6.64 67.75
CA VAL A 660 12.30 5.90 66.50
C VAL A 660 13.61 5.14 66.50
N LYS A 661 13.60 3.93 65.95
CA LYS A 661 14.79 3.09 65.74
C LYS A 661 15.03 2.90 64.24
N GLU A 662 16.29 2.73 63.84
CA GLU A 662 16.60 2.40 62.45
C GLU A 662 15.94 1.07 62.05
N GLY A 663 15.38 1.03 60.85
CA GLY A 663 14.61 -0.10 60.34
C GLY A 663 13.15 -0.18 60.84
N GLN A 664 12.72 0.67 61.77
CA GLN A 664 11.34 0.70 62.26
C GLN A 664 10.37 1.27 61.20
N GLU A 665 9.18 0.69 61.09
CA GLU A 665 8.08 1.20 60.26
C GLU A 665 7.11 2.06 61.07
N LEU A 666 6.74 3.23 60.53
CA LEU A 666 5.90 4.22 61.18
C LEU A 666 4.90 4.82 60.19
N GLU A 667 3.66 5.06 60.65
CA GLU A 667 2.69 5.87 59.90
C GLU A 667 2.97 7.36 60.08
N VAL A 668 3.07 8.07 58.96
CA VAL A 668 3.43 9.50 58.90
C VAL A 668 2.59 10.20 57.83
N LYS A 669 2.15 11.42 58.12
CA LYS A 669 1.43 12.28 57.18
C LYS A 669 2.41 13.23 56.50
N VAL A 670 2.31 13.41 55.19
CA VAL A 670 3.08 14.45 54.50
C VAL A 670 2.44 15.79 54.79
N ILE A 671 3.21 16.71 55.35
CA ILE A 671 2.69 18.02 55.76
C ILE A 671 3.03 19.12 54.77
N ASP A 672 4.12 18.97 54.03
CA ASP A 672 4.64 20.00 53.15
C ASP A 672 5.73 19.40 52.24
N ILE A 673 5.90 19.98 51.05
CA ILE A 673 6.99 19.68 50.13
C ILE A 673 7.62 21.03 49.78
N ASP A 674 8.89 21.20 50.13
CA ASP A 674 9.56 22.48 49.89
C ASP A 674 9.89 22.71 48.40
N GLU A 675 10.31 23.94 48.06
CA GLU A 675 10.67 24.36 46.70
C GLU A 675 11.83 23.55 46.08
N PHE A 676 12.56 22.77 46.89
CA PHE A 676 13.65 21.89 46.47
C PHE A 676 13.21 20.41 46.40
N GLY A 677 11.91 20.13 46.52
CA GLY A 677 11.32 18.78 46.45
C GLY A 677 11.54 17.93 47.71
N ARG A 678 11.94 18.51 48.84
CA ARG A 678 12.14 17.76 50.08
C ARG A 678 10.82 17.60 50.83
N ILE A 679 10.50 16.35 51.15
CA ILE A 679 9.23 15.97 51.76
C ILE A 679 9.33 16.09 53.28
N LYS A 680 8.47 16.90 53.89
CA LYS A 680 8.34 17.01 55.34
C LYS A 680 7.22 16.09 55.84
N LEU A 681 7.54 15.29 56.85
CA LEU A 681 6.66 14.29 57.44
C LEU A 681 6.26 14.71 58.86
N SER A 682 5.03 14.37 59.25
CA SER A 682 4.53 14.54 60.62
C SER A 682 3.79 13.31 61.10
N ARG A 683 4.21 12.81 62.26
CA ARG A 683 3.47 11.80 63.03
C ARG A 683 2.50 12.47 64.00
N LYS A 684 2.83 13.68 64.44
CA LYS A 684 2.00 14.51 65.32
C LYS A 684 0.64 14.81 64.70
N ALA A 685 0.59 15.05 63.39
CA ALA A 685 -0.65 15.30 62.64
C ALA A 685 -1.66 14.12 62.61
N LEU A 686 -1.24 12.93 63.06
CA LEU A 686 -2.08 11.74 63.17
C LEU A 686 -2.64 11.50 64.59
N GLN A 687 -2.17 12.28 65.57
CA GLN A 687 -2.57 12.13 66.96
C GLN A 687 -3.72 13.09 67.29
N PRO A 688 -4.75 12.67 68.05
CA PRO A 688 -5.87 13.54 68.40
C PRO A 688 -5.36 14.78 69.15
N SER A 689 -5.79 15.96 68.70
CA SER A 689 -5.43 17.22 69.35
C SER A 689 -6.03 17.29 70.75
N PRO A 690 -5.29 17.71 71.79
CA PRO A 690 -5.85 17.91 73.12
C PRO A 690 -6.92 19.03 73.10
N PRO A 691 -7.94 18.95 73.96
CA PRO A 691 -9.09 19.88 73.92
C PRO A 691 -8.63 21.33 74.10
N SER A 692 -9.09 22.20 73.19
CA SER A 692 -8.84 23.64 73.20
C SER A 692 -9.32 24.27 74.51
N LYS A 693 -8.43 24.94 75.25
CA LYS A 693 -8.82 25.78 76.39
C LYS A 693 -9.72 26.93 75.88
N PRO A 694 -10.88 27.18 76.50
CA PRO A 694 -11.83 28.18 76.01
C PRO A 694 -11.23 29.60 76.10
N GLN A 695 -11.35 30.35 75.01
CA GLN A 695 -11.08 31.78 74.95
C GLN A 695 -12.00 32.52 75.93
N ARG A 696 -11.41 33.27 76.87
CA ARG A 696 -12.14 34.23 77.72
C ARG A 696 -12.52 35.44 76.87
N THR A 697 -13.77 35.53 76.46
CA THR A 697 -14.40 36.78 76.05
C THR A 697 -14.91 37.51 77.31
N TYR A 698 -14.36 38.69 77.58
CA TYR A 698 -14.97 39.64 78.51
C TYR A 698 -15.95 40.49 77.72
N ASN A 699 -17.20 40.62 78.20
CA ASN A 699 -18.07 41.70 77.79
C ASN A 699 -18.66 42.41 79.01
N LYS A 700 -18.60 43.75 78.96
CA LYS A 700 -19.22 44.69 79.88
C LYS A 700 -20.74 44.54 79.84
N SER A 701 -21.37 44.80 80.99
CA SER A 701 -22.81 44.84 81.30
C SER A 701 -23.35 43.54 81.92
N GLY A 702 -23.32 43.53 83.25
CA GLY A 702 -23.98 42.53 84.06
C GLY A 702 -25.50 42.67 83.94
N GLN A 703 -26.16 41.59 83.55
CA GLN A 703 -27.44 41.14 84.10
C GLN A 703 -27.79 39.76 83.54
N GLU A 704 -28.18 38.86 84.44
CA GLU A 704 -28.59 37.49 84.16
C GLU A 704 -29.88 37.45 83.32
N LYS A 705 -29.93 36.54 82.33
CA LYS A 705 -31.19 35.97 81.85
C LYS A 705 -31.13 34.45 81.85
N LYS A 706 -32.01 33.87 82.67
CA LYS A 706 -32.30 32.44 82.79
C LYS A 706 -32.65 31.82 81.43
N ARG A 707 -32.04 30.64 81.17
CA ARG A 707 -32.36 29.72 80.08
C ARG A 707 -33.84 29.33 80.09
N ARG A 708 -34.51 29.49 78.96
CA ARG A 708 -35.71 28.71 78.61
C ARG A 708 -35.29 27.64 77.62
N THR A 709 -35.48 26.39 78.02
CA THR A 709 -35.37 25.20 77.18
C THR A 709 -36.62 25.07 76.32
N TYR A 710 -36.43 24.88 75.02
CA TYR A 710 -37.45 24.31 74.14
C TYR A 710 -36.77 23.25 73.25
N SER A 711 -37.19 22.01 73.45
CA SER A 711 -37.06 20.90 72.49
C SER A 711 -38.30 20.93 71.60
N PRO A 712 -38.20 20.52 70.33
CA PRO A 712 -38.96 19.33 70.00
C PRO A 712 -38.22 18.33 69.10
N PHE A 713 -38.47 17.08 69.45
CA PHE A 713 -38.25 15.86 68.68
C PHE A 713 -38.92 15.88 67.30
N SER A 714 -38.21 15.26 66.37
CA SER A 714 -38.65 14.46 65.22
C SER A 714 -40.13 14.10 65.10
N LYS A 715 -40.68 14.25 63.89
CA LYS A 715 -41.05 13.13 62.99
C LYS A 715 -41.84 13.66 61.78
N LEU A 716 -41.32 13.39 60.58
CA LEU A 716 -41.96 12.56 59.57
C LEU A 716 -40.88 12.03 58.63
#